data_AF-A0AAV6UAM7-F1
#
_entry.id   AF-A0AAV6UAM7-F1
#
_cell.length_a   1.000
_cell.length_b   1.000
_cell.length_c   1.000
_cell.angle_alpha   90.00
_cell.angle_beta   90.00
_cell.angle_gamma   90.00
#
_symmetry.space_group_name_H-M   'P 1'
#
loop_
_entity.id
_entity.type
_entity.pdbx_description
1 polymer ?
#
loop_
_entity_poly.entity_id
_entity_poly.type
_entity_poly.pdbx_seq_one_letter_code
_entity_poly.pdbx_strand_id
1 'polypeptide(L)'
;MNYLRSSTHYMWSTTDVLGKGATGSVFKGVHKKTGDYVAVKAFNHTSHLRPLEVQMREFEVMKKLTHDNIVKMVAIEEELESQKKVLVMELCDAGSLFTILDDPENSYGLEEVEFHQVLKDLSAGMKYLRDNNIIHRDLKPGNIMKFISEDGRSIYKLTDFGAARELDDDQQFMSLYGTEEYLHPDMYERAVLRHPANKPFKATVDLWSIGVTLYHVATGSLPFRPFGGRKNRETMHYITTTKASGVISGVQHSEKGPIEWSKELPKTCLLGQGLRDLVTVLLAGILECNADKMWSFDQFFECATDIISRRIFHVFYMNEGKEVCLYMQPNKTLQDLKDQITNQTKVPGANQLLLFNKAELSSVVQPTTEISAFPATTPNEPIILVHTDNTNVKDLTRLSALSACFPNFPPSVSLDHDAALAKTCCSVAHAVKRVVVKLVRGRELLLKTPDTLLSLAVDNVTKLCSNYDVLKHKTEDTYHRCDLLERNVTLTSEFVSLWSSKYDCSNELQQLAHLVAESKQLKEQVKQKIVPLQSAIHMLKQKVLVSMRLQTEWDQASAECTNLFGCVETADTYVRTIRTGWQTFVRDKGSRGLSLHDEQFHILGKLKVQHTSKKLENLLQEQCLKSCLQASNKLDEWYSGMQATMVQCRLLKEDLLTVNTLVKSYSSSLQEAEMNALAINKQIISSLKSSEVPESSLKQRPYSSSVPTDIPRLANGDHSPKPRCSSYNRSLLSQLQMLKHEHCSLWEIAEENNAIIEKFSEMLKNMKSENRLNSQRPGFNT
;
A
#
# COMPACT_ATOMS: atom_id res chain seq x y z
N MET A 1 -37.88 -21.36 46.29
CA MET A 1 -38.38 -21.27 44.89
C MET A 1 -37.48 -22.16 44.05
N ASN A 2 -38.06 -23.02 43.20
CA ASN A 2 -37.26 -23.85 42.30
C ASN A 2 -36.78 -22.95 41.15
N TYR A 3 -35.48 -22.62 41.13
CA TYR A 3 -34.89 -21.75 40.11
C TYR A 3 -34.66 -22.49 38.79
N LEU A 4 -34.65 -23.82 38.83
CA LEU A 4 -34.47 -24.69 37.68
C LEU A 4 -35.81 -24.93 36.98
N ARG A 5 -35.83 -24.75 35.65
CA ARG A 5 -36.97 -24.99 34.77
C ARG A 5 -36.60 -26.02 33.71
N SER A 6 -37.60 -26.67 33.13
CA SER A 6 -37.34 -27.63 32.05
C SER A 6 -38.54 -27.82 31.11
N SER A 7 -38.23 -28.26 29.91
CA SER A 7 -39.15 -28.76 28.89
C SER A 7 -38.86 -30.24 28.64
N THR A 8 -39.43 -30.85 27.59
CA THR A 8 -39.19 -32.26 27.24
C THR A 8 -37.70 -32.57 27.10
N HIS A 9 -36.96 -31.78 26.31
CA HIS A 9 -35.56 -32.06 26.00
C HIS A 9 -34.55 -31.07 26.61
N TYR A 10 -34.98 -29.94 27.15
CA TYR A 10 -34.07 -28.89 27.63
C TYR A 10 -34.31 -28.54 29.10
N MET A 11 -33.27 -28.03 29.76
CA MET A 11 -33.36 -27.47 31.12
C MET A 11 -32.55 -26.17 31.21
N TRP A 12 -33.01 -25.23 32.03
CA TRP A 12 -32.35 -23.93 32.22
C TRP A 12 -32.59 -23.40 33.64
N SER A 13 -31.66 -22.57 34.12
CA SER A 13 -31.81 -21.87 35.40
C SER A 13 -32.35 -20.46 35.16
N THR A 14 -33.32 -20.05 35.97
CA THR A 14 -33.84 -18.66 35.97
C THR A 14 -32.86 -17.64 36.56
N THR A 15 -31.76 -18.10 37.17
CA THR A 15 -30.65 -17.25 37.60
C THR A 15 -29.70 -16.92 36.44
N ASP A 16 -29.63 -17.78 35.43
CA ASP A 16 -28.64 -17.71 34.35
C ASP A 16 -29.21 -16.94 33.17
N VAL A 17 -29.57 -15.68 33.43
CA VAL A 17 -30.20 -14.79 32.47
C VAL A 17 -29.16 -14.27 31.49
N LEU A 18 -29.42 -14.49 30.19
CA LEU A 18 -28.65 -13.92 29.09
C LEU A 18 -29.19 -12.56 28.65
N GLY A 19 -30.51 -12.36 28.73
CA GLY A 19 -31.15 -11.11 28.37
C GLY A 19 -32.59 -11.00 28.87
N LYS A 20 -33.07 -9.76 29.04
CA LYS A 20 -34.47 -9.45 29.39
C LYS A 20 -35.00 -8.40 28.41
N GLY A 21 -36.18 -8.65 27.87
CA GLY A 21 -36.83 -7.74 26.92
C GLY A 21 -38.32 -7.61 27.19
N ALA A 22 -38.99 -6.82 26.35
CA ALA A 22 -40.43 -6.58 26.47
C ALA A 22 -41.27 -7.86 26.31
N THR A 23 -40.78 -8.84 25.55
CA THR A 23 -41.50 -10.07 25.24
C THR A 23 -41.22 -11.23 26.21
N GLY A 24 -40.13 -11.16 26.97
CA GLY A 24 -39.70 -12.28 27.80
C GLY A 24 -38.27 -12.17 28.31
N SER A 25 -37.76 -13.28 28.83
CA SER A 25 -36.38 -13.42 29.28
C SER A 25 -35.71 -14.58 28.54
N VAL A 26 -34.42 -14.43 28.23
CA VAL A 26 -33.59 -15.44 27.60
C VAL A 26 -32.63 -15.99 28.65
N PHE A 27 -32.56 -17.31 28.77
CA PHE A 27 -31.75 -18.01 29.75
C PHE A 27 -30.74 -18.91 29.06
N LYS A 28 -29.60 -19.15 29.72
CA LYS A 28 -28.69 -20.21 29.33
C LYS A 28 -29.31 -21.54 29.73
N GLY A 29 -29.42 -22.45 28.77
CA GLY A 29 -29.93 -23.80 28.96
C GLY A 29 -28.97 -24.85 28.44
N VAL A 30 -29.35 -26.10 28.67
CA VAL A 30 -28.64 -27.29 28.16
C VAL A 30 -29.63 -28.30 27.62
N HIS A 31 -29.24 -29.01 26.56
CA HIS A 31 -29.96 -30.17 26.07
C HIS A 31 -29.71 -31.36 27.00
N LYS A 32 -30.78 -31.96 27.54
CA LYS A 32 -30.74 -32.97 28.60
C LYS A 32 -29.95 -34.23 28.24
N LYS A 33 -29.89 -34.60 26.94
CA LYS A 33 -29.22 -35.83 26.48
C LYS A 33 -27.80 -35.61 26.01
N THR A 34 -27.54 -34.53 25.28
CA THR A 34 -26.22 -34.28 24.65
C THR A 34 -25.33 -33.40 25.51
N GLY A 35 -25.91 -32.59 26.41
CA GLY A 35 -25.17 -31.60 27.20
C GLY A 35 -24.90 -30.29 26.45
N ASP A 36 -25.32 -30.18 25.18
CA ASP A 36 -25.06 -28.98 24.38
C ASP A 36 -25.75 -27.75 24.97
N TYR A 37 -25.02 -26.65 25.02
CA TYR A 37 -25.56 -25.38 25.51
C TYR A 37 -26.50 -24.73 24.48
N VAL A 38 -27.59 -24.15 24.98
CA VAL A 38 -28.61 -23.46 24.19
C VAL A 38 -29.02 -22.15 24.85
N ALA A 39 -29.66 -21.27 24.09
CA ALA A 39 -30.39 -20.13 24.61
C ALA A 39 -31.90 -20.44 24.62
N VAL A 40 -32.56 -20.29 25.77
CA VAL A 40 -34.00 -20.56 25.93
C VAL A 40 -34.72 -19.25 26.21
N LYS A 41 -35.55 -18.79 25.27
CA LYS A 41 -36.43 -17.63 25.44
C LYS A 41 -37.77 -18.08 26.02
N ALA A 42 -38.04 -17.66 27.25
CA ALA A 42 -39.34 -17.83 27.90
C ALA A 42 -40.13 -16.53 27.85
N PHE A 43 -41.37 -16.62 27.41
CA PHE A 43 -42.24 -15.47 27.22
C PHE A 43 -42.90 -15.04 28.54
N ASN A 44 -43.02 -13.73 28.75
CA ASN A 44 -43.63 -13.19 29.96
C ASN A 44 -45.18 -13.24 29.90
N HIS A 45 -45.85 -12.97 31.02
CA HIS A 45 -47.31 -12.99 31.08
C HIS A 45 -47.96 -12.02 30.07
N THR A 46 -47.42 -10.81 29.93
CA THR A 46 -47.92 -9.79 28.99
C THR A 46 -47.89 -10.29 27.54
N SER A 47 -46.85 -11.04 27.16
CA SER A 47 -46.76 -11.64 25.83
C SER A 47 -47.89 -12.62 25.55
N HIS A 48 -48.34 -13.36 26.55
CA HIS A 48 -49.46 -14.31 26.44
C HIS A 48 -50.84 -13.63 26.39
N LEU A 49 -50.93 -12.34 26.75
CA LEU A 49 -52.17 -11.56 26.63
C LEU A 49 -52.37 -11.00 25.21
N ARG A 50 -51.35 -11.07 24.33
CA ARG A 50 -51.46 -10.61 22.94
C ARG A 50 -52.36 -11.55 22.12
N PRO A 51 -52.96 -11.10 21.01
CA PRO A 51 -53.70 -11.99 20.11
C PRO A 51 -52.84 -13.19 19.67
N LEU A 52 -53.43 -14.38 19.55
CA LEU A 52 -52.71 -15.63 19.24
C LEU A 52 -51.86 -15.51 17.97
N GLU A 53 -52.37 -14.85 16.93
CA GLU A 53 -51.65 -14.57 15.69
C GLU A 53 -50.35 -13.78 15.92
N VAL A 54 -50.35 -12.83 16.86
CA VAL A 54 -49.18 -12.04 17.23
C VAL A 54 -48.21 -12.85 18.08
N GLN A 55 -48.72 -13.73 18.95
CA GLN A 55 -47.89 -14.65 19.73
C GLN A 55 -47.16 -15.65 18.83
N MET A 56 -47.85 -16.18 17.82
CA MET A 56 -47.31 -17.20 16.91
C MET A 56 -46.34 -16.64 15.88
N ARG A 57 -46.42 -15.33 15.57
CA ARG A 57 -45.61 -14.70 14.52
C ARG A 57 -44.12 -14.93 14.65
N GLU A 58 -43.54 -14.75 15.84
CA GLU A 58 -42.09 -14.92 16.04
C GLU A 58 -41.66 -16.36 15.73
N PHE A 59 -42.46 -17.34 16.13
CA PHE A 59 -42.21 -18.74 15.84
C PHE A 59 -42.30 -19.07 14.35
N GLU A 60 -43.33 -18.57 13.67
CA GLU A 60 -43.52 -18.83 12.23
C GLU A 60 -42.45 -18.14 11.37
N VAL A 61 -42.01 -16.94 11.76
CA VAL A 61 -40.86 -16.28 11.11
C VAL A 61 -39.58 -17.10 11.34
N MET A 62 -39.26 -17.46 12.58
CA MET A 62 -38.04 -18.21 12.90
C MET A 62 -37.97 -19.59 12.25
N LYS A 63 -39.11 -20.26 12.04
CA LYS A 63 -39.18 -21.54 11.32
C LYS A 63 -38.73 -21.45 9.85
N LYS A 64 -38.93 -20.30 9.21
CA LYS A 64 -38.58 -20.08 7.79
C LYS A 64 -37.11 -19.67 7.61
N LEU A 65 -36.48 -19.18 8.66
CA LEU A 65 -35.15 -18.59 8.59
C LEU A 65 -34.05 -19.63 8.82
N THR A 66 -33.14 -19.78 7.87
CA THR A 66 -31.94 -20.62 7.99
C THR A 66 -30.81 -19.97 7.18
N HIS A 67 -29.91 -19.29 7.90
CA HIS A 67 -28.78 -18.57 7.31
C HIS A 67 -27.70 -18.32 8.36
N ASP A 68 -26.43 -18.22 7.95
CA ASP A 68 -25.30 -18.09 8.88
C ASP A 68 -25.39 -16.83 9.74
N ASN A 69 -25.89 -15.73 9.18
CA ASN A 69 -26.08 -14.44 9.86
C ASN A 69 -27.45 -14.28 10.57
N ILE A 70 -28.18 -15.38 10.80
CA ILE A 70 -29.40 -15.39 11.62
C ILE A 70 -29.20 -16.39 12.75
N VAL A 71 -29.59 -16.04 13.98
CA VAL A 71 -29.54 -16.98 15.11
C VAL A 71 -30.48 -18.14 14.83
N LYS A 72 -29.92 -19.35 14.76
CA LYS A 72 -30.64 -20.57 14.46
C LYS A 72 -31.65 -20.90 15.55
N MET A 73 -32.90 -21.09 15.15
CA MET A 73 -33.89 -21.77 15.99
C MET A 73 -33.60 -23.26 16.00
N VAL A 74 -33.46 -23.83 17.20
CA VAL A 74 -33.23 -25.26 17.40
C VAL A 74 -34.55 -26.00 17.55
N ALA A 75 -35.44 -25.50 18.42
CA ALA A 75 -36.71 -26.14 18.71
C ALA A 75 -37.73 -25.15 19.29
N ILE A 76 -39.00 -25.54 19.26
CA ILE A 76 -40.08 -24.93 20.03
C ILE A 76 -40.64 -26.01 20.93
N GLU A 77 -40.59 -25.80 22.24
CA GLU A 77 -41.10 -26.75 23.22
C GLU A 77 -42.04 -26.07 24.21
N GLU A 78 -42.65 -26.84 25.11
CA GLU A 78 -43.47 -26.32 26.20
C GLU A 78 -42.76 -26.57 27.53
N GLU A 79 -42.76 -25.56 28.41
CA GLU A 79 -42.26 -25.69 29.78
C GLU A 79 -43.16 -26.67 30.55
N LEU A 80 -42.58 -27.65 31.23
CA LEU A 80 -43.35 -28.73 31.89
C LEU A 80 -44.32 -28.22 32.96
N GLU A 81 -43.94 -27.20 33.73
CA GLU A 81 -44.78 -26.67 34.83
C GLU A 81 -45.89 -25.75 34.32
N SER A 82 -45.58 -24.84 33.40
CA SER A 82 -46.51 -23.78 32.97
C SER A 82 -47.27 -24.10 31.69
N GLN A 83 -46.83 -25.14 30.95
CA GLN A 83 -47.32 -25.51 29.62
C GLN A 83 -47.23 -24.36 28.59
N LYS A 84 -46.38 -23.35 28.86
CA LYS A 84 -46.14 -22.23 27.96
C LYS A 84 -45.04 -22.58 26.98
N LYS A 85 -45.22 -22.16 25.73
CA LYS A 85 -44.20 -22.31 24.69
C LYS A 85 -42.92 -21.55 25.05
N VAL A 86 -41.79 -22.18 24.76
CA VAL A 86 -40.44 -21.63 24.84
C VAL A 86 -39.75 -21.78 23.49
N LEU A 87 -38.93 -20.80 23.13
CA LEU A 87 -38.12 -20.83 21.92
C LEU A 87 -36.69 -21.22 22.30
N VAL A 88 -36.21 -22.34 21.77
CA VAL A 88 -34.84 -22.83 21.96
C VAL A 88 -34.00 -22.45 20.74
N MET A 89 -32.89 -21.79 20.98
CA MET A 89 -32.00 -21.22 19.95
C MET A 89 -30.56 -21.65 20.19
N GLU A 90 -29.73 -21.54 19.15
CA GLU A 90 -28.29 -21.65 19.33
C GLU A 90 -27.78 -20.60 20.32
N LEU A 91 -26.77 -20.95 21.12
CA LEU A 91 -26.17 -20.03 22.07
C LEU A 91 -25.04 -19.23 21.40
N CYS A 92 -25.14 -17.91 21.43
CA CYS A 92 -24.04 -17.00 21.08
C CYS A 92 -23.41 -16.47 22.37
N ASP A 93 -22.30 -17.05 22.79
CA ASP A 93 -21.64 -16.80 24.07
C ASP A 93 -20.69 -15.58 24.07
N ALA A 94 -20.25 -15.12 22.90
CA ALA A 94 -19.43 -13.91 22.75
C ALA A 94 -20.22 -12.59 22.90
N GLY A 95 -21.48 -12.66 23.35
CA GLY A 95 -22.31 -11.51 23.67
C GLY A 95 -22.97 -10.84 22.46
N SER A 96 -23.59 -9.69 22.71
CA SER A 96 -24.20 -8.85 21.67
C SER A 96 -23.24 -7.74 21.24
N LEU A 97 -23.49 -7.17 20.06
CA LEU A 97 -22.77 -5.98 19.59
C LEU A 97 -22.96 -4.81 20.56
N PHE A 98 -24.08 -4.73 21.29
CA PHE A 98 -24.26 -3.76 22.38
C PHE A 98 -23.24 -3.95 23.50
N THR A 99 -23.05 -5.18 23.99
CA THR A 99 -22.06 -5.45 25.05
C THR A 99 -20.63 -5.20 24.59
N ILE A 100 -20.34 -5.44 23.30
CA ILE A 100 -19.04 -5.13 22.70
C ILE A 100 -18.81 -3.62 22.65
N LEU A 101 -19.81 -2.83 22.22
CA LEU A 101 -19.71 -1.38 22.16
C LEU A 101 -19.70 -0.71 23.53
N ASP A 102 -20.31 -1.33 24.55
CA ASP A 102 -20.25 -0.83 25.93
C ASP A 102 -18.86 -1.04 26.57
N ASP A 103 -18.01 -1.87 25.98
CA ASP A 103 -16.63 -2.04 26.43
C ASP A 103 -15.82 -0.74 26.29
N PRO A 104 -15.07 -0.29 27.33
CA PRO A 104 -14.28 0.93 27.26
C PRO A 104 -13.29 0.96 26.09
N GLU A 105 -12.78 -0.19 25.64
CA GLU A 105 -11.88 -0.28 24.48
C GLU A 105 -12.51 0.30 23.19
N ASN A 106 -13.83 0.15 23.06
CA ASN A 106 -14.65 0.48 21.89
C ASN A 106 -15.43 1.80 22.04
N SER A 107 -15.09 2.62 23.04
CA SER A 107 -15.75 3.92 23.27
C SER A 107 -15.67 4.89 22.09
N TYR A 108 -14.73 4.67 21.17
CA TYR A 108 -14.52 5.47 19.96
C TYR A 108 -14.85 4.70 18.67
N GLY A 109 -15.63 3.62 18.80
CA GLY A 109 -15.98 2.70 17.72
C GLY A 109 -15.15 1.43 17.72
N LEU A 110 -15.52 0.50 16.85
CA LEU A 110 -14.76 -0.73 16.63
C LEU A 110 -13.53 -0.48 15.75
N GLU A 111 -12.55 -1.37 15.87
CA GLU A 111 -11.43 -1.41 14.93
C GLU A 111 -11.92 -1.75 13.51
N GLU A 112 -11.16 -1.30 12.53
CA GLU A 112 -11.52 -1.34 11.10
C GLU A 112 -11.87 -2.75 10.61
N VAL A 113 -11.12 -3.77 11.03
CA VAL A 113 -11.36 -5.18 10.69
C VAL A 113 -12.70 -5.66 11.23
N GLU A 114 -13.02 -5.32 12.47
CA GLU A 114 -14.26 -5.75 13.12
C GLU A 114 -15.46 -4.98 12.57
N PHE A 115 -15.32 -3.68 12.29
CA PHE A 115 -16.34 -2.89 11.58
C PHE A 115 -16.68 -3.52 10.22
N HIS A 116 -15.66 -3.93 9.46
CA HIS A 116 -15.84 -4.58 8.16
C HIS A 116 -16.59 -5.90 8.28
N GLN A 117 -16.27 -6.71 9.31
CA GLN A 117 -16.97 -7.95 9.59
C GLN A 117 -18.44 -7.71 9.97
N VAL A 118 -18.73 -6.71 10.82
CA VAL A 118 -20.11 -6.29 11.15
C VAL A 118 -20.86 -5.86 9.90
N LEU A 119 -20.27 -5.01 9.05
CA LEU A 119 -20.91 -4.54 7.82
C LEU A 119 -21.24 -5.72 6.89
N LYS A 120 -20.30 -6.66 6.72
CA LYS A 120 -20.48 -7.85 5.89
C LYS A 120 -21.62 -8.73 6.38
N ASP A 121 -21.58 -9.11 7.64
CA ASP A 121 -22.54 -10.03 8.23
C ASP A 121 -23.93 -9.42 8.38
N LEU A 122 -24.01 -8.14 8.75
CA LEU A 122 -25.27 -7.41 8.81
C LEU A 122 -25.89 -7.29 7.41
N SER A 123 -25.10 -6.95 6.40
CA SER A 123 -25.60 -6.83 5.02
C SER A 123 -26.10 -8.17 4.48
N ALA A 124 -25.37 -9.26 4.73
CA ALA A 124 -25.77 -10.61 4.33
C ALA A 124 -27.04 -11.07 5.06
N GLY A 125 -27.13 -10.88 6.38
CA GLY A 125 -28.32 -11.20 7.15
C GLY A 125 -29.55 -10.40 6.70
N MET A 126 -29.40 -9.10 6.46
CA MET A 126 -30.48 -8.24 5.97
C MET A 126 -30.92 -8.58 4.56
N LYS A 127 -29.97 -8.92 3.68
CA LYS A 127 -30.29 -9.40 2.33
C LYS A 127 -31.11 -10.69 2.39
N TYR A 128 -30.71 -11.65 3.23
CA TYR A 128 -31.46 -12.89 3.41
C TYR A 128 -32.88 -12.65 3.94
N LEU A 129 -33.07 -11.75 4.90
CA LEU A 129 -34.41 -11.37 5.36
C LEU A 129 -35.24 -10.76 4.23
N ARG A 130 -34.63 -9.90 3.41
CA ARG A 130 -35.32 -9.26 2.29
C ARG A 130 -35.72 -10.24 1.20
N ASP A 131 -34.83 -11.15 0.83
CA ASP A 131 -35.10 -12.20 -0.17
C ASP A 131 -36.23 -13.16 0.31
N ASN A 132 -36.58 -13.16 1.60
CA ASN A 132 -37.71 -13.90 2.20
C ASN A 132 -38.91 -13.01 2.59
N ASN A 133 -38.97 -11.76 2.12
CA ASN A 133 -40.02 -10.79 2.43
C ASN A 133 -40.23 -10.56 3.93
N ILE A 134 -39.17 -10.59 4.73
CA ILE A 134 -39.22 -10.37 6.18
C ILE A 134 -38.56 -9.03 6.53
N ILE A 135 -39.28 -8.22 7.32
CA ILE A 135 -38.75 -7.00 7.93
C ILE A 135 -38.56 -7.22 9.44
N HIS A 136 -37.47 -6.68 10.00
CA HIS A 136 -37.08 -6.92 11.39
C HIS A 136 -37.75 -5.93 12.36
N ARG A 137 -37.75 -4.63 12.04
CA ARG A 137 -38.38 -3.51 12.80
C ARG A 137 -37.80 -3.16 14.17
N ASP A 138 -36.84 -3.91 14.69
CA ASP A 138 -36.09 -3.58 15.92
C ASP A 138 -34.58 -3.86 15.77
N LEU A 139 -33.98 -3.43 14.65
CA LEU A 139 -32.53 -3.57 14.46
C LEU A 139 -31.77 -2.60 15.37
N LYS A 140 -30.87 -3.14 16.18
CA LYS A 140 -30.01 -2.41 17.12
C LYS A 140 -28.85 -3.31 17.54
N PRO A 141 -27.75 -2.77 18.08
CA PRO A 141 -26.62 -3.57 18.56
C PRO A 141 -27.00 -4.68 19.55
N GLY A 142 -28.06 -4.51 20.35
CA GLY A 142 -28.51 -5.53 21.30
C GLY A 142 -29.13 -6.77 20.65
N ASN A 143 -29.57 -6.66 19.40
CA ASN A 143 -30.20 -7.73 18.62
C ASN A 143 -29.26 -8.29 17.54
N ILE A 144 -27.96 -7.96 17.62
CA ILE A 144 -26.90 -8.48 16.76
C ILE A 144 -25.93 -9.24 17.67
N MET A 145 -25.96 -10.56 17.60
CA MET A 145 -25.14 -11.44 18.43
C MET A 145 -23.80 -11.72 17.75
N LYS A 146 -22.73 -11.86 18.53
CA LYS A 146 -21.45 -12.38 18.06
C LYS A 146 -21.37 -13.87 18.36
N PHE A 147 -21.12 -14.66 17.34
CA PHE A 147 -20.88 -16.10 17.42
C PHE A 147 -19.45 -16.39 16.99
N ILE A 148 -18.75 -17.23 17.75
CA ILE A 148 -17.43 -17.74 17.36
C ILE A 148 -17.62 -19.17 16.89
N SER A 149 -17.35 -19.42 15.61
CA SER A 149 -17.42 -20.77 15.05
C SER A 149 -16.28 -21.65 15.59
N GLU A 150 -16.40 -22.97 15.39
CA GLU A 150 -15.42 -23.95 15.86
C GLU A 150 -14.00 -23.71 15.31
N ASP A 151 -13.89 -23.09 14.13
CA ASP A 151 -12.62 -22.70 13.51
C ASP A 151 -12.12 -21.30 13.94
N GLY A 152 -12.77 -20.68 14.93
CA GLY A 152 -12.37 -19.40 15.52
C GLY A 152 -12.83 -18.15 14.76
N ARG A 153 -13.62 -18.29 13.68
CA ARG A 153 -14.14 -17.12 12.95
C ARG A 153 -15.26 -16.43 13.72
N SER A 154 -15.22 -15.10 13.74
CA SER A 154 -16.31 -14.27 14.27
C SER A 154 -17.39 -14.08 13.23
N ILE A 155 -18.63 -14.41 13.59
CA ILE A 155 -19.83 -14.25 12.75
C ILE A 155 -20.86 -13.46 13.53
N TYR A 156 -21.36 -12.38 12.96
CA TYR A 156 -22.49 -11.63 13.52
C TYR A 156 -23.82 -12.17 13.02
N LYS A 157 -24.77 -12.32 13.95
CA LYS A 157 -26.08 -12.96 13.72
C LYS A 157 -27.22 -12.10 14.23
N LEU A 158 -28.27 -11.92 13.42
CA LEU A 158 -29.49 -11.23 13.82
C LEU A 158 -30.35 -12.13 14.73
N THR A 159 -30.98 -11.53 15.73
CA THR A 159 -31.88 -12.22 16.67
C THR A 159 -33.04 -11.34 17.10
N ASP A 160 -33.95 -11.89 17.90
CA ASP A 160 -35.15 -11.23 18.46
C ASP A 160 -36.15 -10.74 17.40
N PHE A 161 -36.76 -11.71 16.70
CA PHE A 161 -37.79 -11.50 15.70
C PHE A 161 -39.18 -11.26 16.29
N GLY A 162 -39.28 -10.93 17.58
CA GLY A 162 -40.56 -10.62 18.25
C GLY A 162 -41.28 -9.40 17.67
N ALA A 163 -40.51 -8.51 17.02
CA ALA A 163 -41.01 -7.38 16.24
C ALA A 163 -41.05 -7.66 14.73
N ALA A 164 -40.61 -8.81 14.23
CA ALA A 164 -40.54 -9.05 12.79
C ALA A 164 -41.94 -9.17 12.16
N ARG A 165 -42.00 -9.06 10.83
CA ARG A 165 -43.23 -9.25 10.05
C ARG A 165 -42.90 -9.63 8.61
N GLU A 166 -43.70 -10.54 8.04
CA GLU A 166 -43.72 -10.79 6.59
C GLU A 166 -44.43 -9.62 5.89
N LEU A 167 -43.72 -8.98 4.97
CA LEU A 167 -44.14 -7.77 4.29
C LEU A 167 -43.43 -7.67 2.93
N ASP A 168 -44.22 -7.62 1.85
CA ASP A 168 -43.69 -7.34 0.51
C ASP A 168 -43.16 -5.89 0.41
N ASP A 169 -42.31 -5.60 -0.58
CA ASP A 169 -41.61 -4.32 -0.72
C ASP A 169 -42.50 -3.07 -0.61
N ASP A 170 -43.63 -3.09 -1.30
CA ASP A 170 -44.55 -1.94 -1.39
C ASP A 170 -45.62 -1.94 -0.31
N GLN A 171 -45.71 -3.00 0.49
CA GLN A 171 -46.76 -3.15 1.47
C GLN A 171 -46.50 -2.23 2.67
N GLN A 172 -47.58 -1.60 3.14
CA GLN A 172 -47.56 -0.62 4.22
C GLN A 172 -47.98 -1.23 5.56
N PHE A 173 -47.50 -0.67 6.67
CA PHE A 173 -47.93 -1.07 8.01
C PHE A 173 -48.10 0.11 8.97
N MET A 174 -48.84 -0.13 10.05
CA MET A 174 -49.16 0.88 11.08
C MET A 174 -48.75 0.48 12.51
N SER A 175 -48.34 -0.77 12.74
CA SER A 175 -47.98 -1.25 14.09
C SER A 175 -46.62 -0.73 14.52
N LEU A 176 -46.50 -0.39 15.82
CA LEU A 176 -45.33 0.27 16.40
C LEU A 176 -44.53 -0.71 17.26
N TYR A 177 -43.28 -0.92 16.88
CA TYR A 177 -42.26 -1.69 17.59
C TYR A 177 -40.91 -0.99 17.40
N GLY A 178 -39.96 -1.25 18.28
CA GLY A 178 -38.59 -0.75 18.15
C GLY A 178 -38.05 -0.08 19.42
N THR A 179 -36.78 0.28 19.37
CA THR A 179 -36.04 0.89 20.48
C THR A 179 -35.81 2.37 20.21
N GLU A 180 -36.17 3.24 21.15
CA GLU A 180 -36.31 4.71 20.95
C GLU A 180 -35.16 5.35 20.18
N GLU A 181 -33.90 4.99 20.46
CA GLU A 181 -32.72 5.62 19.86
C GLU A 181 -32.47 5.22 18.40
N TYR A 182 -33.06 4.12 17.93
CA TYR A 182 -32.85 3.52 16.60
C TYR A 182 -34.08 3.63 15.70
N LEU A 183 -35.17 4.21 16.19
CA LEU A 183 -36.42 4.36 15.45
C LEU A 183 -36.30 5.39 14.34
N HIS A 184 -36.89 5.07 13.19
CA HIS A 184 -37.13 6.04 12.12
C HIS A 184 -37.93 7.25 12.65
N PRO A 185 -37.69 8.49 12.17
CA PRO A 185 -38.30 9.70 12.74
C PRO A 185 -39.83 9.68 12.73
N ASP A 186 -40.45 9.20 11.64
CA ASP A 186 -41.91 9.04 11.56
C ASP A 186 -42.45 8.01 12.58
N MET A 187 -41.69 6.94 12.86
CA MET A 187 -42.07 5.96 13.88
C MET A 187 -41.89 6.53 15.28
N TYR A 188 -40.82 7.31 15.50
CA TYR A 188 -40.54 7.99 16.75
C TYR A 188 -41.64 8.98 17.11
N GLU A 189 -42.09 9.80 16.15
CA GLU A 189 -43.18 10.76 16.33
C GLU A 189 -44.46 10.07 16.86
N ARG A 190 -44.83 8.95 16.24
CA ARG A 190 -46.05 8.23 16.60
C ARG A 190 -45.90 7.40 17.87
N ALA A 191 -44.79 6.69 18.05
CA ALA A 191 -44.59 5.78 19.18
C ALA A 191 -44.19 6.49 20.48
N VAL A 192 -43.37 7.53 20.38
CA VAL A 192 -42.74 8.20 21.54
C VAL A 192 -43.44 9.51 21.87
N LEU A 193 -43.69 10.37 20.88
CA LEU A 193 -44.41 11.64 21.09
C LEU A 193 -45.93 11.46 21.13
N ARG A 194 -46.44 10.31 20.67
CA ARG A 194 -47.88 9.97 20.61
C ARG A 194 -48.70 10.97 19.79
N HIS A 195 -48.09 11.59 18.78
CA HIS A 195 -48.83 12.44 17.85
C HIS A 195 -49.71 11.59 16.92
N PRO A 196 -50.93 12.05 16.62
CA PRO A 196 -51.83 11.36 15.70
C PRO A 196 -51.38 11.57 14.24
N ALA A 197 -50.31 10.90 13.84
CA ALA A 197 -49.86 10.85 12.45
C ALA A 197 -50.45 9.61 11.76
N ASN A 198 -51.22 9.81 10.69
CA ASN A 198 -51.81 8.75 9.85
C ASN A 198 -50.88 8.29 8.71
N LYS A 199 -49.56 8.51 8.84
CA LYS A 199 -48.59 8.10 7.82
C LYS A 199 -48.27 6.61 7.97
N PRO A 200 -48.46 5.79 6.93
CA PRO A 200 -48.04 4.39 6.93
C PRO A 200 -46.51 4.26 6.80
N PHE A 201 -45.97 3.20 7.40
CA PHE A 201 -44.56 2.86 7.32
C PHE A 201 -44.31 1.79 6.25
N LYS A 202 -43.08 1.76 5.71
CA LYS A 202 -42.59 0.77 4.72
C LYS A 202 -41.37 0.02 5.27
N ALA A 203 -40.92 -1.01 4.56
CA ALA A 203 -39.73 -1.78 4.92
C ALA A 203 -38.46 -0.93 5.13
N THR A 204 -38.37 0.24 4.49
CA THR A 204 -37.24 1.16 4.56
C THR A 204 -36.95 1.70 5.96
N VAL A 205 -37.84 1.55 6.94
CA VAL A 205 -37.55 1.92 8.34
C VAL A 205 -36.35 1.15 8.91
N ASP A 206 -36.10 -0.07 8.44
CA ASP A 206 -34.95 -0.87 8.87
C ASP A 206 -33.64 -0.25 8.37
N LEU A 207 -33.62 0.45 7.23
CA LEU A 207 -32.42 1.16 6.73
C LEU A 207 -31.98 2.27 7.69
N TRP A 208 -32.93 2.99 8.30
CA TRP A 208 -32.62 3.98 9.32
C TRP A 208 -31.98 3.33 10.56
N SER A 209 -32.58 2.25 11.06
CA SER A 209 -32.06 1.52 12.20
C SER A 209 -30.66 0.92 11.93
N ILE A 210 -30.42 0.44 10.70
CA ILE A 210 -29.09 0.02 10.22
C ILE A 210 -28.13 1.21 10.22
N GLY A 211 -28.53 2.37 9.70
CA GLY A 211 -27.72 3.58 9.69
C GLY A 211 -27.29 4.04 11.08
N VAL A 212 -28.23 4.09 12.03
CA VAL A 212 -27.94 4.43 13.42
C VAL A 212 -27.00 3.40 14.04
N THR A 213 -27.22 2.11 13.75
CA THR A 213 -26.38 1.01 14.22
C THR A 213 -24.95 1.12 13.67
N LEU A 214 -24.78 1.26 12.35
CA LEU A 214 -23.46 1.37 11.72
C LEU A 214 -22.71 2.64 12.16
N TYR A 215 -23.41 3.76 12.38
CA TYR A 215 -22.79 4.95 12.98
C TYR A 215 -22.31 4.66 14.40
N HIS A 216 -23.12 3.98 15.21
CA HIS A 216 -22.75 3.59 16.57
C HIS A 216 -21.55 2.64 16.58
N VAL A 217 -21.50 1.67 15.66
CA VAL A 217 -20.37 0.76 15.49
C VAL A 217 -19.10 1.52 15.07
N ALA A 218 -19.21 2.47 14.15
CA ALA A 218 -18.08 3.26 13.67
C ALA A 218 -17.51 4.22 14.73
N THR A 219 -18.35 4.73 15.64
CA THR A 219 -17.97 5.87 16.50
C THR A 219 -18.05 5.62 18.00
N GLY A 220 -18.67 4.51 18.43
CA GLY A 220 -18.96 4.22 19.84
C GLY A 220 -20.02 5.13 20.45
N SER A 221 -20.67 5.99 19.64
CA SER A 221 -21.70 6.94 20.07
C SER A 221 -22.88 6.96 19.11
N LEU A 222 -24.06 7.31 19.62
CA LEU A 222 -25.23 7.52 18.77
C LEU A 222 -25.08 8.79 17.89
N PRO A 223 -25.62 8.79 16.66
CA PRO A 223 -25.52 9.92 15.72
C PRO A 223 -26.28 11.16 16.18
N PHE A 224 -27.44 10.98 16.82
CA PHE A 224 -28.34 12.06 17.22
C PHE A 224 -28.45 12.10 18.74
N ARG A 225 -27.97 13.18 19.35
CA ARG A 225 -27.82 13.28 20.81
C ARG A 225 -28.30 14.65 21.30
N PRO A 226 -29.53 14.74 21.85
CA PRO A 226 -29.96 15.96 22.54
C PRO A 226 -29.25 16.11 23.89
N PHE A 227 -29.14 17.35 24.38
CA PHE A 227 -28.65 17.58 25.74
C PHE A 227 -29.63 16.99 26.76
N GLY A 228 -29.10 16.35 27.80
CA GLY A 228 -29.89 15.59 28.78
C GLY A 228 -30.30 14.19 28.30
N GLY A 229 -29.91 13.79 27.08
CA GLY A 229 -30.09 12.44 26.54
C GLY A 229 -31.56 12.10 26.27
N ARG A 230 -31.91 10.82 26.44
CA ARG A 230 -33.20 10.21 26.06
C ARG A 230 -34.43 10.90 26.66
N LYS A 231 -34.27 11.66 27.75
CA LYS A 231 -35.37 12.40 28.38
C LYS A 231 -35.90 13.53 27.50
N ASN A 232 -35.06 14.09 26.62
CA ASN A 232 -35.41 15.22 25.76
C ASN A 232 -35.96 14.75 24.40
N ARG A 233 -37.16 14.17 24.44
CA ARG A 233 -37.81 13.51 23.29
C ARG A 233 -38.14 14.47 22.15
N GLU A 234 -38.57 15.68 22.47
CA GLU A 234 -38.91 16.70 21.46
C GLU A 234 -37.66 17.14 20.69
N THR A 235 -36.55 17.40 21.40
CA THR A 235 -35.29 17.78 20.74
C THR A 235 -34.74 16.63 19.90
N MET A 236 -34.88 15.37 20.35
CA MET A 236 -34.51 14.21 19.54
C MET A 236 -35.29 14.15 18.21
N HIS A 237 -36.61 14.35 18.28
CA HIS A 237 -37.44 14.39 17.07
C HIS A 237 -37.08 15.57 16.17
N TYR A 238 -36.83 16.75 16.74
CA TYR A 238 -36.36 17.92 16.00
C TYR A 238 -35.02 17.63 15.29
N ILE A 239 -34.03 17.07 15.98
CA ILE A 239 -32.72 16.74 15.41
C ILE A 239 -32.88 15.78 14.23
N THR A 240 -33.71 14.76 14.37
CA THR A 240 -33.83 13.71 13.35
C THR A 240 -34.65 14.13 12.13
N THR A 241 -35.58 15.07 12.27
CA THR A 241 -36.46 15.53 11.17
C THR A 241 -35.96 16.78 10.45
N THR A 242 -35.28 17.70 11.15
CA THR A 242 -34.86 18.99 10.58
C THR A 242 -33.45 18.98 9.98
N LYS A 243 -32.72 17.87 10.11
CA LYS A 243 -31.39 17.72 9.54
C LYS A 243 -31.42 17.88 8.02
N ALA A 244 -30.43 18.57 7.46
CA ALA A 244 -30.29 18.69 6.02
C ALA A 244 -29.86 17.36 5.36
N SER A 245 -30.15 17.18 4.06
CA SER A 245 -29.67 16.03 3.30
C SER A 245 -28.14 15.88 3.38
N GLY A 246 -27.69 14.63 3.58
CA GLY A 246 -26.29 14.28 3.78
C GLY A 246 -25.71 14.54 5.17
N VAL A 247 -26.49 15.12 6.11
CA VAL A 247 -26.10 15.19 7.53
C VAL A 247 -26.31 13.84 8.19
N ILE A 248 -25.27 13.31 8.82
CA ILE A 248 -25.24 11.98 9.44
C ILE A 248 -25.23 12.03 10.97
N SER A 249 -24.94 13.19 11.58
CA SER A 249 -25.02 13.37 13.03
C SER A 249 -25.44 14.77 13.45
N GLY A 250 -26.03 14.86 14.64
CA GLY A 250 -26.53 16.08 15.26
C GLY A 250 -26.41 16.00 16.78
N VAL A 251 -25.56 16.83 17.38
CA VAL A 251 -25.23 16.76 18.82
C VAL A 251 -25.49 18.10 19.48
N GLN A 252 -26.19 18.10 20.61
CA GLN A 252 -26.41 19.29 21.44
C GLN A 252 -25.61 19.17 22.75
N HIS A 253 -24.68 20.10 22.96
CA HIS A 253 -23.73 20.05 24.09
C HIS A 253 -24.20 20.73 25.37
N SER A 254 -25.19 21.63 25.27
CA SER A 254 -25.73 22.38 26.41
C SER A 254 -27.25 22.50 26.33
N GLU A 255 -27.88 22.72 27.48
CA GLU A 255 -29.33 22.89 27.56
C GLU A 255 -29.77 24.09 26.70
N LYS A 256 -30.69 23.84 25.76
CA LYS A 256 -31.16 24.85 24.77
C LYS A 256 -30.05 25.46 23.91
N GLY A 257 -28.86 24.86 23.87
CA GLY A 257 -27.76 25.27 22.99
C GLY A 257 -28.01 24.90 21.53
N PRO A 258 -27.17 25.38 20.60
CA PRO A 258 -27.24 25.01 19.20
C PRO A 258 -26.93 23.52 18.99
N ILE A 259 -27.47 22.96 17.92
CA ILE A 259 -27.15 21.60 17.47
C ILE A 259 -25.95 21.68 16.52
N GLU A 260 -24.89 20.94 16.85
CA GLU A 260 -23.75 20.74 15.98
C GLU A 260 -24.07 19.64 14.97
N TRP A 261 -24.22 20.03 13.70
CA TRP A 261 -24.50 19.12 12.59
C TRP A 261 -23.20 18.73 11.89
N SER A 262 -23.04 17.45 11.57
CA SER A 262 -21.91 16.97 10.78
C SER A 262 -22.33 16.08 9.63
N LYS A 263 -21.65 16.27 8.50
CA LYS A 263 -21.70 15.37 7.33
C LYS A 263 -20.56 14.35 7.34
N GLU A 264 -19.64 14.44 8.30
CA GLU A 264 -18.48 13.57 8.40
C GLU A 264 -18.47 12.81 9.73
N LEU A 265 -17.88 11.61 9.71
CA LEU A 265 -17.57 10.87 10.94
C LEU A 265 -16.58 11.66 11.81
N PRO A 266 -16.68 11.61 13.15
CA PRO A 266 -15.79 12.35 14.04
C PRO A 266 -14.33 11.91 13.87
N LYS A 267 -13.39 12.84 14.07
CA LYS A 267 -11.94 12.55 13.97
C LYS A 267 -11.44 11.54 15.02
N THR A 268 -12.22 11.32 16.08
CA THR A 268 -11.94 10.31 17.11
C THR A 268 -12.26 8.89 16.67
N CYS A 269 -13.01 8.71 15.58
CA CYS A 269 -13.34 7.41 14.98
C CYS A 269 -12.07 6.62 14.64
N LEU A 270 -12.10 5.31 14.87
CA LEU A 270 -10.96 4.43 14.61
C LEU A 270 -10.77 4.07 13.12
N LEU A 271 -11.78 4.29 12.28
CA LEU A 271 -11.72 4.00 10.86
C LEU A 271 -10.74 4.95 10.15
N GLY A 272 -9.90 4.40 9.27
CA GLY A 272 -9.00 5.18 8.42
C GLY A 272 -9.75 6.10 7.46
N GLN A 273 -9.08 7.15 6.97
CA GLN A 273 -9.71 8.14 6.08
C GLN A 273 -10.38 7.50 4.86
N GLY A 274 -9.68 6.55 4.21
CA GLY A 274 -10.22 5.85 3.03
C GLY A 274 -11.55 5.14 3.30
N LEU A 275 -11.71 4.49 4.45
CA LEU A 275 -12.98 3.85 4.82
C LEU A 275 -14.01 4.85 5.32
N ARG A 276 -13.59 5.89 6.07
CA ARG A 276 -14.49 6.96 6.54
C ARG A 276 -15.22 7.62 5.37
N ASP A 277 -14.52 7.89 4.27
CA ASP A 277 -15.12 8.53 3.09
C ASP A 277 -16.23 7.65 2.50
N LEU A 278 -15.99 6.33 2.37
CA LEU A 278 -16.95 5.37 1.84
C LEU A 278 -18.15 5.18 2.78
N VAL A 279 -17.89 4.97 4.08
CA VAL A 279 -18.94 4.77 5.10
C VAL A 279 -19.80 6.01 5.28
N THR A 280 -19.21 7.21 5.15
CA THR A 280 -19.96 8.47 5.23
C THR A 280 -21.01 8.58 4.13
N VAL A 281 -20.67 8.17 2.90
CA VAL A 281 -21.63 8.13 1.78
C VAL A 281 -22.76 7.13 2.06
N LEU A 282 -22.42 5.93 2.54
CA LEU A 282 -23.40 4.90 2.93
C LEU A 282 -24.36 5.43 3.99
N LEU A 283 -23.83 6.02 5.07
CA LEU A 283 -24.62 6.57 6.17
C LEU A 283 -25.51 7.73 5.72
N ALA A 284 -25.00 8.62 4.87
CA ALA A 284 -25.76 9.74 4.33
C ALA A 284 -26.98 9.29 3.51
N GLY A 285 -26.88 8.17 2.79
CA GLY A 285 -27.97 7.62 1.99
C GLY A 285 -29.07 6.92 2.82
N ILE A 286 -28.69 6.17 3.87
CA ILE A 286 -29.64 5.39 4.68
C ILE A 286 -30.16 6.14 5.91
N LEU A 287 -29.51 7.23 6.33
CA LEU A 287 -30.02 8.18 7.32
C LEU A 287 -30.73 9.36 6.64
N GLU A 288 -31.44 9.17 5.52
CA GLU A 288 -32.18 10.24 4.84
C GLU A 288 -33.68 10.18 5.16
N CYS A 289 -34.26 11.34 5.46
CA CYS A 289 -35.68 11.48 5.83
C CYS A 289 -36.54 11.88 4.62
N ASN A 290 -35.93 12.49 3.60
CA ASN A 290 -36.62 12.83 2.36
C ASN A 290 -36.84 11.56 1.53
N ALA A 291 -38.11 11.18 1.34
CA ALA A 291 -38.50 9.97 0.64
C ALA A 291 -37.94 9.86 -0.81
N ASP A 292 -37.74 10.99 -1.50
CA ASP A 292 -37.22 11.01 -2.88
C ASP A 292 -35.70 10.80 -2.97
N LYS A 293 -34.99 11.02 -1.86
CA LYS A 293 -33.53 10.91 -1.78
C LYS A 293 -33.05 9.73 -0.94
N MET A 294 -33.96 9.14 -0.16
CA MET A 294 -33.69 7.98 0.67
C MET A 294 -33.27 6.81 -0.21
N TRP A 295 -32.21 6.12 0.20
CA TRP A 295 -31.75 4.94 -0.52
C TRP A 295 -32.74 3.79 -0.44
N SER A 296 -32.77 3.01 -1.51
CA SER A 296 -33.38 1.67 -1.54
C SER A 296 -32.45 0.63 -0.90
N PHE A 297 -33.00 -0.56 -0.62
CA PHE A 297 -32.20 -1.70 -0.16
C PHE A 297 -31.15 -2.12 -1.19
N ASP A 298 -31.46 -2.08 -2.50
CA ASP A 298 -30.51 -2.46 -3.55
C ASP A 298 -29.30 -1.52 -3.55
N GLN A 299 -29.53 -0.20 -3.47
CA GLN A 299 -28.44 0.78 -3.36
C GLN A 299 -27.59 0.57 -2.10
N PHE A 300 -28.22 0.23 -0.98
CA PHE A 300 -27.50 -0.13 0.24
C PHE A 300 -26.65 -1.38 0.05
N PHE A 301 -27.19 -2.46 -0.53
CA PHE A 301 -26.45 -3.71 -0.74
C PHE A 301 -25.32 -3.56 -1.75
N GLU A 302 -25.53 -2.81 -2.85
CA GLU A 302 -24.49 -2.49 -3.82
C GLU A 302 -23.35 -1.72 -3.18
N CYS A 303 -23.67 -0.68 -2.40
CA CYS A 303 -22.67 0.12 -1.69
C CYS A 303 -21.91 -0.70 -0.64
N ALA A 304 -22.62 -1.49 0.17
CA ALA A 304 -21.99 -2.37 1.16
C ALA A 304 -21.07 -3.39 0.47
N THR A 305 -21.51 -4.01 -0.62
CA THR A 305 -20.72 -4.99 -1.39
C THR A 305 -19.48 -4.35 -2.01
N ASP A 306 -19.58 -3.13 -2.55
CA ASP A 306 -18.43 -2.38 -3.03
C ASP A 306 -17.41 -2.11 -1.91
N ILE A 307 -17.86 -1.66 -0.73
CA ILE A 307 -16.97 -1.47 0.42
C ILE A 307 -16.31 -2.79 0.84
N ILE A 308 -17.08 -3.87 0.92
CA ILE A 308 -16.62 -5.17 1.40
C ILE A 308 -15.59 -5.83 0.46
N SER A 309 -15.78 -5.65 -0.86
CA SER A 309 -14.95 -6.28 -1.90
C SER A 309 -13.66 -5.54 -2.23
N ARG A 310 -13.48 -4.31 -1.70
CA ARG A 310 -12.26 -3.53 -1.90
C ARG A 310 -11.06 -4.19 -1.23
N ARG A 311 -9.95 -4.20 -1.94
CA ARG A 311 -8.64 -4.61 -1.44
C ARG A 311 -7.99 -3.48 -0.67
N ILE A 312 -7.40 -3.83 0.47
CA ILE A 312 -6.72 -2.89 1.37
C ILE A 312 -5.23 -2.81 1.02
N PHE A 313 -4.72 -1.58 0.88
CA PHE A 313 -3.28 -1.31 0.77
C PHE A 313 -2.82 -0.42 1.92
N HIS A 314 -1.76 -0.87 2.59
CA HIS A 314 -1.06 -0.09 3.61
C HIS A 314 0.08 0.66 2.95
N VAL A 315 0.04 1.99 3.05
CA VAL A 315 1.08 2.90 2.55
C VAL A 315 1.64 3.69 3.72
N PHE A 316 2.96 3.73 3.85
CA PHE A 316 3.64 4.56 4.83
C PHE A 316 4.28 5.76 4.14
N TYR A 317 3.74 6.96 4.38
CA TYR A 317 4.29 8.20 3.84
C TYR A 317 5.45 8.68 4.71
N MET A 318 6.67 8.41 4.26
CA MET A 318 7.89 8.66 5.04
C MET A 318 8.06 10.14 5.38
N ASN A 319 7.89 11.07 4.42
CA ASN A 319 8.10 12.50 4.67
C ASN A 319 7.14 13.14 5.68
N GLU A 320 6.04 12.47 6.05
CA GLU A 320 5.16 12.92 7.14
C GLU A 320 5.05 11.92 8.29
N GLY A 321 5.75 10.78 8.19
CA GLY A 321 5.61 9.68 9.13
C GLY A 321 4.16 9.17 9.28
N LYS A 322 3.38 9.25 8.20
CA LYS A 322 1.93 9.03 8.22
C LYS A 322 1.57 7.68 7.60
N GLU A 323 0.81 6.87 8.33
CA GLU A 323 0.16 5.68 7.79
C GLU A 323 -1.09 6.06 6.99
N VAL A 324 -1.23 5.46 5.81
CA VAL A 324 -2.34 5.68 4.88
C VAL A 324 -2.91 4.32 4.50
N CYS A 325 -4.20 4.14 4.70
CA CYS A 325 -4.93 2.91 4.36
C CYS A 325 -5.81 3.20 3.14
N LEU A 326 -5.59 2.47 2.04
CA LEU A 326 -6.27 2.67 0.76
C LEU A 326 -7.21 1.50 0.47
N TYR A 327 -8.44 1.81 0.08
CA TYR A 327 -9.48 0.85 -0.25
C TYR A 327 -9.74 0.86 -1.76
N MET A 328 -9.14 -0.08 -2.47
CA MET A 328 -9.10 -0.12 -3.94
C MET A 328 -10.01 -1.21 -4.47
N GLN A 329 -10.77 -0.92 -5.53
CA GLN A 329 -11.51 -1.96 -6.24
C GLN A 329 -10.51 -2.93 -6.91
N PRO A 330 -10.78 -4.24 -6.95
CA PRO A 330 -9.83 -5.24 -7.46
C PRO A 330 -9.40 -5.03 -8.92
N ASN A 331 -10.27 -4.46 -9.74
CA ASN A 331 -10.07 -4.21 -11.18
C ASN A 331 -9.28 -2.93 -11.52
N LYS A 332 -8.80 -2.20 -10.51
CA LYS A 332 -8.06 -0.95 -10.68
C LYS A 332 -6.60 -1.20 -11.03
N THR A 333 -5.90 -0.18 -11.50
CA THR A 333 -4.51 -0.25 -12.00
C THR A 333 -3.52 0.46 -11.08
N LEU A 334 -2.22 0.37 -11.39
CA LEU A 334 -1.18 1.13 -10.67
C LEU A 334 -1.41 2.65 -10.75
N GLN A 335 -1.97 3.16 -11.85
CA GLN A 335 -2.26 4.59 -11.98
C GLN A 335 -3.37 5.01 -11.01
N ASP A 336 -4.45 4.23 -10.91
CA ASP A 336 -5.52 4.48 -9.94
C ASP A 336 -5.00 4.46 -8.49
N LEU A 337 -4.04 3.58 -8.18
CA LEU A 337 -3.39 3.54 -6.87
C LEU A 337 -2.63 4.85 -6.60
N LYS A 338 -1.86 5.35 -7.56
CA LYS A 338 -1.14 6.62 -7.44
C LYS A 338 -2.09 7.81 -7.29
N ASP A 339 -3.21 7.81 -8.00
CA ASP A 339 -4.22 8.86 -7.91
C ASP A 339 -4.87 8.85 -6.52
N GLN A 340 -5.18 7.66 -5.98
CA GLN A 340 -5.74 7.53 -4.64
C GLN A 340 -4.74 7.91 -3.53
N ILE A 341 -3.45 7.61 -3.71
CA ILE A 341 -2.38 8.14 -2.86
C ILE A 341 -2.39 9.67 -2.90
N THR A 342 -2.45 10.27 -4.09
CA THR A 342 -2.49 11.73 -4.28
C THR A 342 -3.66 12.35 -3.52
N ASN A 343 -4.84 11.72 -3.55
CA ASN A 343 -6.02 12.22 -2.86
C ASN A 343 -5.81 12.34 -1.34
N GLN A 344 -5.14 11.36 -0.71
CA GLN A 344 -4.95 11.30 0.76
C GLN A 344 -3.65 11.95 1.27
N THR A 345 -2.61 12.06 0.44
CA THR A 345 -1.29 12.61 0.82
C THR A 345 -0.97 13.95 0.18
N LYS A 346 -1.69 14.32 -0.90
CA LYS A 346 -1.41 15.48 -1.76
C LYS A 346 -0.07 15.42 -2.49
N VAL A 347 0.58 14.25 -2.54
CA VAL A 347 1.81 14.03 -3.33
C VAL A 347 1.42 13.72 -4.78
N PRO A 348 1.82 14.53 -5.78
CA PRO A 348 1.49 14.29 -7.19
C PRO A 348 2.06 12.96 -7.71
N GLY A 349 1.33 12.24 -8.56
CA GLY A 349 1.72 10.92 -9.07
C GLY A 349 3.11 10.84 -9.75
N ALA A 350 3.59 11.94 -10.34
CA ALA A 350 4.93 12.04 -10.93
C ALA A 350 6.05 12.04 -9.88
N ASN A 351 5.74 12.49 -8.66
CA ASN A 351 6.71 12.66 -7.57
C ASN A 351 6.59 11.55 -6.51
N GLN A 352 5.83 10.49 -6.81
CA GLN A 352 5.64 9.34 -5.93
C GLN A 352 6.66 8.25 -6.25
N LEU A 353 7.66 8.10 -5.38
CA LEU A 353 8.50 6.91 -5.36
C LEU A 353 7.88 5.88 -4.41
N LEU A 354 7.34 4.81 -4.98
CA LEU A 354 6.68 3.72 -4.25
C LEU A 354 7.64 2.55 -4.11
N LEU A 355 7.99 2.21 -2.87
CA LEU A 355 8.94 1.13 -2.57
C LEU A 355 8.22 0.00 -1.86
N PHE A 356 8.50 -1.23 -2.27
CA PHE A 356 7.97 -2.44 -1.65
C PHE A 356 9.04 -3.54 -1.69
N ASN A 357 9.32 -4.18 -0.56
CA ASN A 357 10.34 -5.24 -0.43
C ASN A 357 11.70 -4.88 -1.08
N LYS A 358 12.26 -3.72 -0.69
CA LYS A 358 13.57 -3.20 -1.18
C LYS A 358 13.65 -2.87 -2.68
N ALA A 359 12.54 -2.91 -3.40
CA ALA A 359 12.48 -2.57 -4.82
C ALA A 359 11.43 -1.49 -5.10
N GLU A 360 11.53 -0.85 -6.26
CA GLU A 360 10.48 0.05 -6.75
C GLU A 360 9.26 -0.78 -7.17
N LEU A 361 8.06 -0.38 -6.76
CA LEU A 361 6.83 -1.12 -7.04
C LEU A 361 6.58 -1.31 -8.55
N SER A 362 6.97 -0.32 -9.36
CA SER A 362 6.88 -0.35 -10.82
C SER A 362 7.79 -1.41 -11.48
N SER A 363 8.84 -1.86 -10.78
CA SER A 363 9.71 -2.95 -11.25
C SER A 363 9.14 -4.34 -10.93
N VAL A 364 8.24 -4.42 -9.95
CA VAL A 364 7.60 -5.65 -9.51
C VAL A 364 6.30 -5.89 -10.27
N VAL A 365 5.59 -4.82 -10.64
CA VAL A 365 4.24 -4.87 -11.19
C VAL A 365 4.17 -4.11 -12.51
N GLN A 366 3.56 -4.73 -13.53
CA GLN A 366 3.37 -4.06 -14.82
C GLN A 366 2.25 -3.00 -14.72
N PRO A 367 2.30 -1.90 -15.49
CA PRO A 367 1.30 -0.83 -15.41
C PRO A 367 -0.15 -1.28 -15.67
N THR A 368 -0.32 -2.32 -16.51
CA THR A 368 -1.62 -2.88 -16.89
C THR A 368 -2.10 -3.99 -15.95
N THR A 369 -1.29 -4.40 -14.98
CA THR A 369 -1.69 -5.42 -14.01
C THR A 369 -2.80 -4.86 -13.13
N GLU A 370 -3.85 -5.65 -12.92
CA GLU A 370 -4.90 -5.31 -11.97
C GLU A 370 -4.40 -5.40 -10.53
N ILE A 371 -4.91 -4.51 -9.69
CA ILE A 371 -4.61 -4.43 -8.27
C ILE A 371 -4.93 -5.74 -7.55
N SER A 372 -5.85 -6.57 -8.06
CA SER A 372 -6.11 -7.93 -7.57
C SER A 372 -4.84 -8.81 -7.50
N ALA A 373 -3.89 -8.64 -8.42
CA ALA A 373 -2.67 -9.44 -8.53
C ALA A 373 -1.45 -8.81 -7.83
N PHE A 374 -1.58 -7.63 -7.21
CA PHE A 374 -0.47 -6.94 -6.54
C PHE A 374 -0.02 -7.74 -5.29
N PRO A 375 1.20 -7.52 -4.78
CA PRO A 375 1.63 -8.14 -3.53
C PRO A 375 0.76 -7.67 -2.34
N ALA A 376 0.51 -8.57 -1.39
CA ALA A 376 -0.19 -8.23 -0.16
C ALA A 376 0.66 -7.27 0.68
N THR A 377 0.03 -6.25 1.24
CA THR A 377 0.67 -5.31 2.17
C THR A 377 0.09 -5.52 3.55
N THR A 378 0.88 -5.24 4.59
CA THR A 378 0.41 -5.21 5.98
C THR A 378 0.86 -3.91 6.65
N PRO A 379 0.35 -3.56 7.84
CA PRO A 379 0.87 -2.39 8.56
C PRO A 379 2.38 -2.46 8.84
N ASN A 380 2.94 -3.66 9.00
CA ASN A 380 4.37 -3.88 9.27
C ASN A 380 5.22 -3.99 7.99
N GLU A 381 4.59 -4.36 6.87
CA GLU A 381 5.19 -4.42 5.53
C GLU A 381 4.35 -3.58 4.54
N PRO A 382 4.33 -2.23 4.71
CA PRO A 382 3.59 -1.35 3.84
C PRO A 382 4.38 -1.01 2.57
N ILE A 383 3.69 -0.42 1.58
CA ILE A 383 4.35 0.32 0.52
C ILE A 383 4.91 1.62 1.12
N ILE A 384 6.21 1.84 1.01
CA ILE A 384 6.82 3.09 1.47
C ILE A 384 6.67 4.13 0.36
N LEU A 385 5.99 5.22 0.66
CA LEU A 385 5.88 6.39 -0.21
C LEU A 385 6.95 7.41 0.17
N VAL A 386 7.77 7.78 -0.81
CA VAL A 386 8.77 8.84 -0.70
C VAL A 386 8.46 9.94 -1.71
N HIS A 387 8.38 11.19 -1.24
CA HIS A 387 8.16 12.35 -2.10
C HIS A 387 9.49 12.81 -2.69
N THR A 388 9.68 12.64 -4.00
CA THR A 388 10.97 12.87 -4.66
C THR A 388 11.41 14.33 -4.75
N ASP A 389 10.50 15.28 -4.58
CA ASP A 389 10.77 16.72 -4.70
C ASP A 389 10.83 17.44 -3.34
N ASN A 390 10.38 16.79 -2.26
CA ASN A 390 10.40 17.36 -0.92
C ASN A 390 11.47 16.66 -0.09
N THR A 391 12.50 17.40 0.30
CA THR A 391 13.56 16.94 1.23
C THR A 391 13.03 16.78 2.65
N ASN A 392 12.00 17.53 3.03
CA ASN A 392 11.64 17.68 4.44
C ASN A 392 10.86 16.47 4.93
N VAL A 393 11.33 15.88 6.02
CA VAL A 393 10.60 14.92 6.84
C VAL A 393 9.96 15.70 7.99
N LYS A 394 8.64 15.93 7.90
CA LYS A 394 7.87 16.65 8.90
C LYS A 394 7.84 15.89 10.23
N ASP A 395 7.74 16.66 11.29
CA ASP A 395 7.59 16.17 12.66
C ASP A 395 6.37 15.24 12.85
N LEU A 396 6.67 13.99 13.20
CA LEU A 396 5.72 12.94 13.61
C LEU A 396 4.79 13.34 14.77
N THR A 397 5.15 14.36 15.55
CA THR A 397 4.34 14.85 16.67
C THR A 397 2.96 15.35 16.24
N ARG A 398 2.67 15.54 14.95
CA ARG A 398 1.29 15.80 14.47
C ARG A 398 0.33 14.63 14.72
N LEU A 399 0.84 13.42 14.95
CA LEU A 399 0.07 12.28 15.46
C LEU A 399 -0.37 12.46 16.93
N SER A 400 0.27 13.36 17.69
CA SER A 400 0.02 13.62 19.12
C SER A 400 -1.15 14.59 19.40
N ALA A 401 -1.96 14.93 18.40
CA ALA A 401 -3.16 15.76 18.59
C ALA A 401 -4.13 15.21 19.66
N LEU A 402 -3.98 13.94 20.06
CA LEU A 402 -4.50 13.39 21.30
C LEU A 402 -3.57 13.74 22.47
N SER A 403 -3.82 14.89 23.11
CA SER A 403 -3.37 15.05 24.50
C SER A 403 -4.10 14.00 25.34
N ALA A 404 -3.34 13.13 26.02
CA ALA A 404 -3.90 12.09 26.88
C ALA A 404 -4.56 12.75 28.10
N CYS A 405 -5.82 13.15 27.96
CA CYS A 405 -6.57 13.82 29.02
C CYS A 405 -7.27 12.77 29.89
N PHE A 406 -6.54 12.21 30.86
CA PHE A 406 -7.14 11.35 31.87
C PHE A 406 -7.95 12.19 32.86
N PRO A 407 -9.22 11.86 33.11
CA PRO A 407 -10.01 12.59 34.10
C PRO A 407 -9.50 12.31 35.52
N ASN A 408 -9.62 13.30 36.39
CA ASN A 408 -9.29 13.17 37.80
C ASN A 408 -10.49 12.65 38.59
N PHE A 409 -10.21 11.78 39.56
CA PHE A 409 -11.21 11.33 40.51
C PHE A 409 -11.43 12.39 41.61
N PRO A 410 -12.68 12.68 41.99
CA PRO A 410 -12.96 13.51 43.15
C PRO A 410 -12.58 12.77 44.44
N PRO A 411 -12.28 13.51 45.53
CA PRO A 411 -11.96 12.90 46.83
C PRO A 411 -13.17 12.21 47.48
N SER A 412 -14.40 12.62 47.14
CA SER A 412 -15.61 11.94 47.61
C SER A 412 -15.82 10.60 46.91
N VAL A 413 -16.39 9.63 47.64
CA VAL A 413 -16.77 8.33 47.09
C VAL A 413 -18.18 8.42 46.50
N SER A 414 -18.30 8.07 45.22
CA SER A 414 -19.59 7.97 44.53
C SER A 414 -19.52 6.82 43.55
N LEU A 415 -20.10 5.67 43.89
CA LEU A 415 -19.90 4.42 43.15
C LEU A 415 -20.29 4.53 41.67
N ASP A 416 -21.40 5.22 41.38
CA ASP A 416 -21.85 5.47 40.01
C ASP A 416 -20.91 6.39 39.23
N HIS A 417 -20.49 7.49 39.84
CA HIS A 417 -19.63 8.48 39.20
C HIS A 417 -18.21 7.94 39.03
N ASP A 418 -17.67 7.29 40.05
CA ASP A 418 -16.34 6.68 40.06
C ASP A 418 -16.24 5.56 39.02
N ALA A 419 -17.27 4.70 38.87
CA ALA A 419 -17.31 3.70 37.80
C ALA A 419 -17.34 4.33 36.40
N ALA A 420 -18.08 5.43 36.21
CA ALA A 420 -18.13 6.15 34.93
C ALA A 420 -16.80 6.85 34.60
N LEU A 421 -16.15 7.48 35.58
CA LEU A 421 -14.82 8.05 35.44
C LEU A 421 -13.77 6.97 35.16
N ALA A 422 -13.81 5.84 35.86
CA ALA A 422 -12.91 4.72 35.61
C ALA A 422 -13.09 4.13 34.20
N LYS A 423 -14.32 4.06 33.69
CA LYS A 423 -14.60 3.67 32.29
C LYS A 423 -13.94 4.64 31.31
N THR A 424 -14.04 5.94 31.59
CA THR A 424 -13.41 6.99 30.78
C THR A 424 -11.88 6.90 30.83
N CYS A 425 -11.28 6.70 32.00
CA CYS A 425 -9.83 6.46 32.13
C CYS A 425 -9.39 5.24 31.32
N CYS A 426 -10.14 4.14 31.39
CA CYS A 426 -9.85 2.92 30.63
C CYS A 426 -9.93 3.16 29.11
N SER A 427 -10.96 3.88 28.66
CA SER A 427 -11.13 4.30 27.26
C SER A 427 -9.94 5.15 26.76
N VAL A 428 -9.54 6.17 27.53
CA VAL A 428 -8.35 6.98 27.21
C VAL A 428 -7.09 6.12 27.20
N ALA A 429 -6.95 5.16 28.12
CA ALA A 429 -5.81 4.25 28.15
C ALA A 429 -5.70 3.38 26.89
N HIS A 430 -6.81 2.81 26.41
CA HIS A 430 -6.84 2.08 25.13
C HIS A 430 -6.51 3.01 23.94
N ALA A 431 -7.01 4.25 23.93
CA ALA A 431 -6.65 5.22 22.89
C ALA A 431 -5.16 5.55 22.90
N VAL A 432 -4.56 5.79 24.07
CA VAL A 432 -3.11 6.03 24.23
C VAL A 432 -2.31 4.81 23.78
N LYS A 433 -2.71 3.59 24.15
CA LYS A 433 -2.05 2.37 23.69
C LYS A 433 -2.04 2.26 22.17
N ARG A 434 -3.15 2.55 21.49
CA ARG A 434 -3.20 2.55 20.01
C ARG A 434 -2.23 3.57 19.40
N VAL A 435 -2.11 4.76 20.01
CA VAL A 435 -1.12 5.76 19.59
C VAL A 435 0.31 5.26 19.81
N VAL A 436 0.62 4.64 20.95
CA VAL A 436 1.93 4.04 21.23
C VAL A 436 2.28 2.98 20.18
N VAL A 437 1.37 2.07 19.86
CA VAL A 437 1.58 1.05 18.81
C VAL A 437 1.90 1.68 17.45
N LYS A 438 1.13 2.70 17.04
CA LYS A 438 1.36 3.43 15.78
C LYS A 438 2.70 4.16 15.77
N LEU A 439 3.09 4.81 16.88
CA LEU A 439 4.37 5.52 16.98
C LEU A 439 5.56 4.56 16.93
N VAL A 440 5.52 3.45 17.68
CA VAL A 440 6.58 2.44 17.67
C VAL A 440 6.75 1.86 16.27
N ARG A 441 5.65 1.47 15.62
CA ARG A 441 5.68 0.96 14.24
C ARG A 441 6.17 2.01 13.24
N GLY A 442 5.67 3.24 13.33
CA GLY A 442 6.10 4.35 12.46
C GLY A 442 7.59 4.63 12.59
N ARG A 443 8.13 4.64 13.82
CA ARG A 443 9.58 4.74 14.07
C ARG A 443 10.35 3.60 13.41
N GLU A 444 9.92 2.36 13.59
CA GLU A 444 10.59 1.20 12.97
C GLU A 444 10.61 1.29 11.44
N LEU A 445 9.50 1.70 10.84
CA LEU A 445 9.41 1.91 9.39
C LEU A 445 10.34 3.04 8.92
N LEU A 446 10.41 4.15 9.65
CA LEU A 446 11.36 5.23 9.35
C LEU A 446 12.80 4.74 9.41
N LEU A 447 13.16 3.95 10.43
CA LEU A 447 14.52 3.47 10.58
C LEU A 447 14.92 2.43 9.52
N LYS A 448 13.97 1.65 9.00
CA LYS A 448 14.17 0.68 7.91
C LYS A 448 14.17 1.31 6.51
N THR A 449 13.61 2.51 6.37
CA THR A 449 13.43 3.13 5.04
C THR A 449 14.77 3.45 4.36
N PRO A 450 15.78 4.00 5.04
CA PRO A 450 17.10 4.25 4.46
C PRO A 450 17.78 3.02 3.85
N ASP A 451 17.68 1.84 4.47
CA ASP A 451 18.25 0.61 3.91
C ASP A 451 17.63 0.26 2.54
N THR A 452 16.32 0.50 2.41
CA THR A 452 15.58 0.28 1.16
C THR A 452 15.99 1.29 0.10
N LEU A 453 16.13 2.57 0.49
CA LEU A 453 16.61 3.62 -0.41
C LEU A 453 18.05 3.38 -0.85
N LEU A 454 18.93 2.98 0.06
CA LEU A 454 20.34 2.68 -0.20
C LEU A 454 20.46 1.52 -1.19
N SER A 455 19.68 0.45 -1.00
CA SER A 455 19.60 -0.66 -1.98
C SER A 455 19.22 -0.15 -3.37
N LEU A 456 18.21 0.72 -3.47
CA LEU A 456 17.80 1.31 -4.75
C LEU A 456 18.89 2.19 -5.36
N ALA A 457 19.60 2.99 -4.55
CA ALA A 457 20.73 3.81 -5.01
C ALA A 457 21.87 2.94 -5.55
N VAL A 458 22.23 1.88 -4.83
CA VAL A 458 23.26 0.92 -5.22
C VAL A 458 22.90 0.28 -6.55
N ASP A 459 21.65 -0.18 -6.71
CA ASP A 459 21.19 -0.78 -7.97
C ASP A 459 21.21 0.21 -9.14
N ASN A 460 20.75 1.43 -8.92
CA ASN A 460 20.72 2.47 -9.96
C ASN A 460 22.12 2.90 -10.39
N VAL A 461 23.04 3.10 -9.44
CA VAL A 461 24.44 3.46 -9.74
C VAL A 461 25.17 2.30 -10.40
N THR A 462 24.90 1.05 -9.99
CA THR A 462 25.48 -0.14 -10.63
C THR A 462 25.03 -0.24 -12.09
N LYS A 463 23.72 -0.10 -12.36
CA LYS A 463 23.18 -0.07 -13.73
C LYS A 463 23.77 1.09 -14.56
N LEU A 464 23.93 2.27 -13.96
CA LEU A 464 24.55 3.42 -14.61
C LEU A 464 26.00 3.12 -15.02
N CYS A 465 26.79 2.51 -14.12
CA CYS A 465 28.17 2.11 -14.39
C CYS A 465 28.24 1.08 -15.52
N SER A 466 27.42 0.02 -15.46
CA SER A 466 27.41 -1.01 -16.52
C SER A 466 27.03 -0.43 -17.88
N ASN A 467 26.05 0.48 -17.94
CA ASN A 467 25.67 1.13 -19.19
C ASN A 467 26.78 2.07 -19.71
N TYR A 468 27.50 2.73 -18.81
CA TYR A 468 28.67 3.54 -19.19
C TYR A 468 29.82 2.67 -19.71
N ASP A 469 30.11 1.52 -19.10
CA ASP A 469 31.15 0.62 -19.57
C ASP A 469 30.87 0.13 -21.00
N VAL A 470 29.60 -0.18 -21.31
CA VAL A 470 29.16 -0.51 -22.68
C VAL A 470 29.37 0.66 -23.64
N LEU A 471 29.03 1.88 -23.24
CA LEU A 471 29.22 3.07 -24.07
C LEU A 471 30.72 3.38 -24.29
N LYS A 472 31.54 3.22 -23.25
CA LYS A 472 32.98 3.41 -23.29
C LYS A 472 33.60 2.49 -24.34
N HIS A 473 33.29 1.19 -24.29
CA HIS A 473 33.79 0.23 -25.28
C HIS A 473 33.39 0.60 -26.71
N LYS A 474 32.12 0.99 -26.95
CA LYS A 474 31.68 1.46 -28.28
C LYS A 474 32.41 2.70 -28.75
N THR A 475 32.72 3.61 -27.83
CA THR A 475 33.42 4.85 -28.14
C THR A 475 34.88 4.58 -28.48
N GLU A 476 35.55 3.72 -27.71
CA GLU A 476 36.94 3.30 -27.96
C GLU A 476 37.08 2.59 -29.31
N ASP A 477 36.14 1.71 -29.66
CA ASP A 477 36.08 1.06 -30.98
C ASP A 477 35.93 2.09 -32.12
N THR A 478 35.02 3.05 -31.96
CA THR A 478 34.81 4.11 -32.96
C THR A 478 36.03 5.04 -33.09
N TYR A 479 36.73 5.30 -31.99
CA TYR A 479 37.99 6.06 -32.03
C TYR A 479 39.10 5.31 -32.76
N HIS A 480 39.20 3.99 -32.54
CA HIS A 480 40.18 3.16 -33.22
C HIS A 480 39.95 3.11 -34.73
N ARG A 481 38.69 2.96 -35.16
CA ARG A 481 38.29 3.03 -36.57
C ARG A 481 38.69 4.36 -37.23
N CYS A 482 38.53 5.49 -36.53
CA CYS A 482 38.96 6.79 -37.05
C CYS A 482 40.49 6.88 -37.19
N ASP A 483 41.25 6.32 -36.24
CA ASP A 483 42.72 6.30 -36.33
C ASP A 483 43.20 5.40 -37.49
N LEU A 484 42.49 4.29 -37.74
CA LEU A 484 42.72 3.44 -38.92
C LEU A 484 42.42 4.16 -40.24
N LEU A 485 41.32 4.91 -40.31
CA LEU A 485 40.98 5.73 -41.47
C LEU A 485 42.06 6.77 -41.77
N GLU A 486 42.53 7.49 -40.75
CA GLU A 486 43.65 8.44 -40.88
C GLU A 486 44.91 7.77 -41.41
N ARG A 487 45.28 6.62 -40.84
CA ARG A 487 46.46 5.87 -41.25
C ARG A 487 46.35 5.41 -42.70
N ASN A 488 45.18 4.91 -43.11
CA ASN A 488 44.91 4.50 -44.49
C ASN A 488 45.05 5.67 -45.47
N VAL A 489 44.52 6.85 -45.14
CA VAL A 489 44.66 8.05 -45.98
C VAL A 489 46.11 8.50 -46.07
N THR A 490 46.85 8.47 -44.96
CA THR A 490 48.28 8.85 -44.93
C THR A 490 49.11 7.94 -45.83
N LEU A 491 48.92 6.62 -45.72
CA LEU A 491 49.60 5.63 -46.56
C LEU A 491 49.24 5.77 -48.04
N THR A 492 47.98 6.10 -48.34
CA THR A 492 47.55 6.37 -49.71
C THR A 492 48.27 7.60 -50.27
N SER A 493 48.40 8.67 -49.48
CA SER A 493 49.14 9.87 -49.86
C SER A 493 50.62 9.59 -50.10
N GLU A 494 51.28 8.86 -49.19
CA GLU A 494 52.68 8.43 -49.35
C GLU A 494 52.86 7.56 -50.59
N PHE A 495 51.95 6.61 -50.83
CA PHE A 495 51.99 5.76 -52.02
C PHE A 495 51.85 6.58 -53.30
N VAL A 496 50.89 7.50 -53.39
CA VAL A 496 50.70 8.37 -54.57
C VAL A 496 51.91 9.27 -54.78
N SER A 497 52.57 9.74 -53.71
CA SER A 497 53.77 10.60 -53.81
C SER A 497 54.93 9.92 -54.55
N LEU A 498 55.03 8.58 -54.50
CA LEU A 498 56.04 7.81 -55.25
C LEU A 498 55.86 7.88 -56.77
N TRP A 499 54.66 8.22 -57.25
CA TRP A 499 54.28 8.24 -58.67
C TRP A 499 54.02 9.67 -59.20
N SER A 500 54.24 10.69 -58.35
CA SER A 500 53.87 12.10 -58.54
C SER A 500 54.52 12.82 -59.73
N SER A 501 55.44 12.19 -60.47
CA SER A 501 56.01 12.77 -61.69
C SER A 501 55.18 12.50 -62.97
N LYS A 502 54.12 11.67 -62.90
CA LYS A 502 53.31 11.28 -64.08
C LYS A 502 51.79 11.41 -63.93
N TYR A 503 51.25 11.61 -62.72
CA TYR A 503 49.80 11.68 -62.49
C TYR A 503 49.45 12.73 -61.43
N ASP A 504 48.44 13.55 -61.70
CA ASP A 504 47.90 14.54 -60.78
C ASP A 504 46.64 13.97 -60.09
N CYS A 505 46.82 13.42 -58.88
CA CYS A 505 45.73 12.94 -58.02
C CYS A 505 45.49 13.91 -56.83
N SER A 506 45.79 15.20 -57.01
CA SER A 506 45.74 16.19 -55.93
C SER A 506 44.33 16.38 -55.36
N ASN A 507 43.30 16.33 -56.19
CA ASN A 507 41.90 16.51 -55.79
C ASN A 507 41.39 15.33 -54.93
N GLU A 508 41.68 14.10 -55.34
CA GLU A 508 41.30 12.89 -54.60
C GLU A 508 41.98 12.83 -53.23
N LEU A 509 43.26 13.20 -53.15
CA LEU A 509 44.00 13.30 -51.89
C LEU A 509 43.43 14.39 -50.98
N GLN A 510 42.99 15.51 -51.54
CA GLN A 510 42.38 16.61 -50.78
C GLN A 510 41.00 16.20 -50.22
N GLN A 511 40.21 15.43 -50.99
CA GLN A 511 38.94 14.87 -50.53
C GLN A 511 39.15 13.84 -49.39
N LEU A 512 40.15 12.95 -49.51
CA LEU A 512 40.49 12.01 -48.44
C LEU A 512 40.95 12.73 -47.16
N ALA A 513 41.76 13.78 -47.30
CA ALA A 513 42.20 14.59 -46.16
C ALA A 513 41.01 15.31 -45.48
N HIS A 514 40.02 15.77 -46.25
CA HIS A 514 38.80 16.38 -45.72
C HIS A 514 37.98 15.39 -44.88
N LEU A 515 37.75 14.17 -45.38
CA LEU A 515 37.02 13.13 -44.66
C LEU A 515 37.66 12.79 -43.30
N VAL A 516 38.99 12.75 -43.24
CA VAL A 516 39.73 12.55 -41.99
C VAL A 516 39.59 13.75 -41.05
N ALA A 517 39.66 14.97 -41.59
CA ALA A 517 39.50 16.19 -40.79
C ALA A 517 38.11 16.28 -40.14
N GLU A 518 37.05 16.01 -40.89
CA GLU A 518 35.67 15.96 -40.38
C GLU A 518 35.50 14.86 -39.32
N SER A 519 36.03 13.67 -39.58
CA SER A 519 35.98 12.54 -38.63
C SER A 519 36.72 12.87 -37.33
N LYS A 520 37.88 13.53 -37.41
CA LYS A 520 38.62 14.01 -36.23
C LYS A 520 37.87 15.09 -35.46
N GLN A 521 37.19 15.99 -36.15
CA GLN A 521 36.39 17.02 -35.50
C GLN A 521 35.24 16.38 -34.69
N LEU A 522 34.54 15.40 -35.27
CA LEU A 522 33.51 14.65 -34.55
C LEU A 522 34.08 13.83 -33.38
N LYS A 523 35.26 13.20 -33.56
CA LYS A 523 35.99 12.52 -32.49
C LYS A 523 36.24 13.44 -31.29
N GLU A 524 36.68 14.68 -31.54
CA GLU A 524 36.92 15.65 -30.47
C GLU A 524 35.62 16.13 -29.80
N GLN A 525 34.54 16.33 -30.57
CA GLN A 525 33.23 16.66 -30.01
C GLN A 525 32.69 15.59 -29.06
N VAL A 526 32.83 14.31 -29.43
CA VAL A 526 32.45 13.18 -28.55
C VAL A 526 33.33 13.17 -27.30
N LYS A 527 34.65 13.37 -27.47
CA LYS A 527 35.62 13.38 -26.36
C LYS A 527 35.33 14.47 -25.33
N GLN A 528 34.95 15.67 -25.79
CA GLN A 528 34.57 16.78 -24.91
C GLN A 528 33.35 16.47 -24.02
N LYS A 529 32.45 15.57 -24.47
CA LYS A 529 31.27 15.17 -23.69
C LYS A 529 31.51 13.94 -22.81
N ILE A 530 32.31 12.98 -23.26
CA ILE A 530 32.52 11.71 -22.53
C ILE A 530 33.44 11.87 -21.32
N VAL A 531 34.46 12.74 -21.39
CA VAL A 531 35.44 12.92 -20.30
C VAL A 531 34.80 13.48 -19.02
N PRO A 532 33.99 14.56 -19.07
CA PRO A 532 33.27 15.03 -17.89
C PRO A 532 32.29 13.99 -17.34
N LEU A 533 31.60 13.26 -18.22
CA LEU A 533 30.65 12.20 -17.84
C LEU A 533 31.37 11.07 -17.08
N GLN A 534 32.53 10.63 -17.56
CA GLN A 534 33.35 9.62 -16.90
C GLN A 534 33.73 10.04 -15.48
N SER A 535 34.22 11.28 -15.31
CA SER A 535 34.62 11.81 -14.01
C SER A 535 33.44 11.85 -13.05
N ALA A 536 32.27 12.33 -13.51
CA ALA A 536 31.07 12.41 -12.70
C ALA A 536 30.53 11.02 -12.27
N ILE A 537 30.50 10.05 -13.19
CA ILE A 537 30.12 8.66 -12.87
C ILE A 537 31.11 8.02 -11.89
N HIS A 538 32.42 8.26 -12.07
CA HIS A 538 33.43 7.75 -11.16
C HIS A 538 33.27 8.32 -9.74
N MET A 539 33.03 9.63 -9.59
CA MET A 539 32.78 10.25 -8.29
C MET A 539 31.54 9.66 -7.61
N LEU A 540 30.45 9.44 -8.36
CA LEU A 540 29.23 8.85 -7.84
C LEU A 540 29.45 7.38 -7.42
N LYS A 541 30.17 6.60 -8.24
CA LYS A 541 30.58 5.22 -7.92
C LYS A 541 31.40 5.16 -6.64
N GLN A 542 32.37 6.06 -6.47
CA GLN A 542 33.19 6.14 -5.25
C GLN A 542 32.34 6.43 -4.01
N LYS A 543 31.40 7.38 -4.11
CA LYS A 543 30.51 7.77 -3.01
C LYS A 543 29.56 6.65 -2.57
N VAL A 544 28.94 5.95 -3.52
CA VAL A 544 27.84 5.00 -3.23
C VAL A 544 28.33 3.56 -3.09
N LEU A 545 29.17 3.08 -4.03
CA LEU A 545 29.53 1.66 -4.11
C LEU A 545 30.82 1.32 -3.36
N VAL A 546 31.80 2.22 -3.34
CA VAL A 546 33.14 1.94 -2.78
C VAL A 546 33.23 2.36 -1.32
N SER A 547 33.04 3.66 -1.05
CA SER A 547 33.11 4.20 0.32
C SER A 547 31.87 3.89 1.15
N MET A 548 30.75 3.54 0.51
CA MET A 548 29.45 3.33 1.16
C MET A 548 29.07 4.47 2.12
N ARG A 549 29.46 5.71 1.78
CA ARG A 549 29.44 6.84 2.71
C ARG A 549 28.07 7.09 3.34
N LEU A 550 27.02 7.05 2.52
CA LEU A 550 25.63 7.24 2.98
C LEU A 550 25.16 6.12 3.92
N GLN A 551 25.64 4.88 3.74
CA GLN A 551 25.33 3.78 4.67
C GLN A 551 25.99 4.04 6.01
N THR A 552 27.29 4.37 6.03
CA THR A 552 28.01 4.65 7.28
C THR A 552 27.43 5.85 8.04
N GLU A 553 27.05 6.92 7.34
CA GLU A 553 26.37 8.07 7.92
C GLU A 553 25.03 7.66 8.57
N TRP A 554 24.26 6.77 7.91
CA TRP A 554 23.00 6.28 8.45
C TRP A 554 23.17 5.33 9.65
N ASP A 555 24.14 4.41 9.58
CA ASP A 555 24.41 3.46 10.67
C ASP A 555 24.80 4.20 11.96
N GLN A 556 25.56 5.29 11.84
CA GLN A 556 25.90 6.16 12.97
C GLN A 556 24.67 6.91 13.50
N ALA A 557 23.89 7.53 12.60
CA ALA A 557 22.71 8.32 12.98
C ALA A 557 21.61 7.45 13.63
N SER A 558 21.39 6.24 13.12
CA SER A 558 20.39 5.31 13.63
C SER A 558 20.77 4.70 14.98
N ALA A 559 22.07 4.51 15.25
CA ALA A 559 22.57 4.04 16.54
C ALA A 559 22.31 5.02 17.69
N GLU A 560 22.21 6.33 17.42
CA GLU A 560 21.86 7.35 18.42
C GLU A 560 20.37 7.36 18.80
N CYS A 561 19.51 6.70 18.01
CA CYS A 561 18.07 6.73 18.22
C CYS A 561 17.63 5.82 19.38
N THR A 562 16.96 6.39 20.38
CA THR A 562 16.49 5.66 21.57
C THR A 562 15.64 4.44 21.21
N ASN A 563 15.95 3.26 21.75
CA ASN A 563 15.19 2.03 21.50
C ASN A 563 13.82 2.05 22.19
N LEU A 564 12.77 1.58 21.49
CA LEU A 564 11.40 1.46 22.01
C LEU A 564 10.96 0.00 22.26
N PHE A 565 11.92 -0.93 22.29
CA PHE A 565 11.66 -2.33 22.59
C PHE A 565 10.96 -2.48 23.96
N GLY A 566 9.85 -3.22 24.01
CA GLY A 566 9.08 -3.43 25.24
C GLY A 566 8.07 -2.34 25.58
N CYS A 567 8.03 -1.21 24.86
CA CYS A 567 7.11 -0.11 25.16
C CYS A 567 5.65 -0.49 24.92
N VAL A 568 5.36 -1.30 23.90
CA VAL A 568 3.99 -1.75 23.59
C VAL A 568 3.48 -2.69 24.69
N GLU A 569 4.31 -3.63 25.15
CA GLU A 569 4.03 -4.58 26.23
C GLU A 569 3.85 -3.86 27.57
N THR A 570 4.65 -2.81 27.80
CA THR A 570 4.53 -1.96 28.99
C THR A 570 3.20 -1.18 28.97
N ALA A 571 2.86 -0.56 27.84
CA ALA A 571 1.58 0.13 27.67
C ALA A 571 0.40 -0.82 27.89
N ASP A 572 0.47 -2.01 27.31
CA ASP A 572 -0.53 -3.07 27.46
C ASP A 572 -0.71 -3.50 28.93
N THR A 573 0.38 -3.63 29.68
CA THR A 573 0.35 -3.89 31.13
C THR A 573 -0.34 -2.78 31.92
N TYR A 574 -0.09 -1.52 31.58
CA TYR A 574 -0.76 -0.38 32.21
C TYR A 574 -2.26 -0.34 31.86
N VAL A 575 -2.63 -0.57 30.60
CA VAL A 575 -4.04 -0.65 30.18
C VAL A 575 -4.76 -1.78 30.92
N ARG A 576 -4.17 -2.98 31.02
CA ARG A 576 -4.75 -4.10 31.80
C ARG A 576 -4.98 -3.72 33.25
N THR A 577 -4.01 -3.05 33.88
CA THR A 577 -4.14 -2.61 35.28
C THR A 577 -5.29 -1.62 35.46
N ILE A 578 -5.42 -0.64 34.56
CA ILE A 578 -6.53 0.32 34.57
C ILE A 578 -7.88 -0.39 34.35
N ARG A 579 -7.92 -1.35 33.43
CA ARG A 579 -9.11 -2.16 33.11
C ARG A 579 -9.58 -2.99 34.31
N THR A 580 -8.67 -3.68 34.99
CA THR A 580 -8.99 -4.41 36.23
C THR A 580 -9.52 -3.45 37.32
N GLY A 581 -8.98 -2.24 37.37
CA GLY A 581 -9.51 -1.15 38.21
C GLY A 581 -10.96 -0.86 37.87
N TRP A 582 -11.27 -0.52 36.61
CA TRP A 582 -12.63 -0.26 36.14
C TRP A 582 -13.60 -1.42 36.44
N GLN A 583 -13.22 -2.67 36.19
CA GLN A 583 -14.06 -3.84 36.50
C GLN A 583 -14.39 -3.95 37.99
N THR A 584 -13.45 -3.57 38.86
CA THR A 584 -13.69 -3.49 40.31
C THR A 584 -14.72 -2.41 40.64
N PHE A 585 -14.61 -1.22 40.06
CA PHE A 585 -15.61 -0.14 40.25
C PHE A 585 -17.01 -0.54 39.76
N VAL A 586 -17.11 -1.27 38.65
CA VAL A 586 -18.40 -1.78 38.13
C VAL A 586 -19.01 -2.78 39.11
N ARG A 587 -18.20 -3.67 39.69
CA ARG A 587 -18.66 -4.60 40.73
C ARG A 587 -19.14 -3.85 41.98
N ASP A 588 -18.37 -2.87 42.44
CA ASP A 588 -18.70 -2.07 43.62
C ASP A 588 -20.01 -1.30 43.43
N LYS A 589 -20.23 -0.72 42.24
CA LYS A 589 -21.50 -0.09 41.85
C LYS A 589 -22.69 -1.05 41.91
N GLY A 590 -22.48 -2.33 41.59
CA GLY A 590 -23.53 -3.37 41.70
C GLY A 590 -23.89 -3.74 43.13
N SER A 591 -23.06 -3.37 44.11
CA SER A 591 -23.27 -3.61 45.54
C SER A 591 -24.28 -2.61 46.13
N ARG A 592 -25.06 -3.03 47.13
CA ARG A 592 -26.03 -2.17 47.84
C ARG A 592 -25.38 -1.14 48.79
N GLY A 593 -24.05 -1.09 48.85
CA GLY A 593 -23.22 -0.28 49.73
C GLY A 593 -21.87 -0.96 49.98
N LEU A 594 -20.84 -0.19 50.34
CA LEU A 594 -19.52 -0.70 50.69
C LEU A 594 -19.34 -0.76 52.21
N SER A 595 -18.57 -1.73 52.71
CA SER A 595 -18.10 -1.70 54.10
C SER A 595 -17.02 -0.62 54.29
N LEU A 596 -16.73 -0.22 55.53
CA LEU A 596 -15.66 0.74 55.82
C LEU A 596 -14.31 0.29 55.25
N HIS A 597 -14.03 -1.01 55.29
CA HIS A 597 -12.83 -1.59 54.71
C HIS A 597 -12.87 -1.50 53.18
N ASP A 598 -13.97 -1.93 52.55
CA ASP A 598 -14.10 -1.89 51.09
C ASP A 598 -14.07 -0.46 50.54
N GLU A 599 -14.57 0.53 51.29
CA GLU A 599 -14.48 1.94 50.95
C GLU A 599 -13.01 2.43 50.92
N GLN A 600 -12.17 1.99 51.85
CA GLN A 600 -10.73 2.28 51.82
C GLN A 600 -10.06 1.61 50.60
N PHE A 601 -10.40 0.36 50.29
CA PHE A 601 -9.90 -0.30 49.07
C PHE A 601 -10.37 0.39 47.79
N HIS A 602 -11.59 0.91 47.78
CA HIS A 602 -12.14 1.70 46.69
C HIS A 602 -11.32 2.98 46.47
N ILE A 603 -11.02 3.73 47.54
CA ILE A 603 -10.17 4.93 47.50
C ILE A 603 -8.76 4.59 47.00
N LEU A 604 -8.15 3.51 47.49
CA LEU A 604 -6.86 3.03 46.99
C LEU A 604 -6.92 2.64 45.51
N GLY A 605 -8.04 2.06 45.07
CA GLY A 605 -8.33 1.77 43.66
C GLY A 605 -8.31 3.04 42.80
N LYS A 606 -8.90 4.14 43.27
CA LYS A 606 -8.92 5.44 42.57
C LYS A 606 -7.48 5.95 42.37
N LEU A 607 -6.69 5.97 43.44
CA LEU A 607 -5.28 6.38 43.41
C LEU A 607 -4.44 5.50 42.48
N LYS A 608 -4.65 4.17 42.49
CA LYS A 608 -3.93 3.23 41.62
C LYS A 608 -4.24 3.48 40.15
N VAL A 609 -5.50 3.70 39.78
CA VAL A 609 -5.90 4.03 38.40
C VAL A 609 -5.27 5.35 37.96
N GLN A 610 -5.32 6.39 38.78
CA GLN A 610 -4.69 7.69 38.46
C GLN A 610 -3.18 7.58 38.28
N HIS A 611 -2.49 6.91 39.21
CA HIS A 611 -1.04 6.76 39.15
C HIS A 611 -0.60 5.96 37.92
N THR A 612 -1.33 4.90 37.58
CA THR A 612 -1.05 4.08 36.38
C THR A 612 -1.33 4.89 35.10
N SER A 613 -2.39 5.69 35.08
CA SER A 613 -2.71 6.58 33.97
C SER A 613 -1.58 7.59 33.71
N LYS A 614 -1.01 8.17 34.79
CA LYS A 614 0.13 9.09 34.66
C LYS A 614 1.39 8.41 34.14
N LYS A 615 1.64 7.16 34.56
CA LYS A 615 2.76 6.35 34.01
C LYS A 615 2.59 6.09 32.51
N LEU A 616 1.38 5.79 32.06
CA LEU A 616 1.09 5.58 30.64
C LEU A 616 1.23 6.87 29.83
N GLU A 617 0.78 8.00 30.37
CA GLU A 617 0.99 9.32 29.76
C GLU A 617 2.48 9.64 29.62
N ASN A 618 3.28 9.42 30.66
CA ASN A 618 4.72 9.64 30.62
C ASN A 618 5.42 8.72 29.61
N LEU A 619 5.00 7.44 29.49
CA LEU A 619 5.52 6.52 28.47
C LEU A 619 5.29 7.06 27.05
N LEU A 620 4.11 7.61 26.77
CA LEU A 620 3.79 8.22 25.48
C LEU A 620 4.66 9.47 25.23
N GLN A 621 4.66 10.41 26.17
CA GLN A 621 5.26 11.74 26.00
C GLN A 621 6.79 11.72 26.07
N GLU A 622 7.35 11.07 27.08
CA GLU A 622 8.78 11.14 27.40
C GLU A 622 9.62 10.09 26.68
N GLN A 623 9.02 8.98 26.22
CA GLN A 623 9.76 7.93 25.52
C GLN A 623 9.36 7.84 24.05
N CYS A 624 8.09 7.54 23.77
CA CYS A 624 7.65 7.22 22.40
C CYS A 624 7.75 8.44 21.47
N LEU A 625 7.16 9.58 21.85
CA LEU A 625 7.18 10.80 21.02
C LEU A 625 8.60 11.34 20.83
N LYS A 626 9.41 11.40 21.89
CA LYS A 626 10.80 11.86 21.80
C LYS A 626 11.64 10.99 20.87
N SER A 627 11.52 9.66 20.97
CA SER A 627 12.27 8.74 20.10
C SER A 627 11.84 8.85 18.63
N CYS A 628 10.53 9.01 18.37
CA CYS A 628 10.04 9.24 17.00
C CYS A 628 10.59 10.55 16.42
N LEU A 629 10.57 11.63 17.20
CA LEU A 629 11.13 12.93 16.79
C LEU A 629 12.63 12.82 16.49
N GLN A 630 13.39 12.12 17.34
CA GLN A 630 14.81 11.84 17.08
C GLN A 630 15.02 11.13 15.74
N ALA A 631 14.27 10.05 15.49
CA ALA A 631 14.37 9.30 14.24
C ALA A 631 13.99 10.15 13.01
N SER A 632 12.95 10.98 13.13
CA SER A 632 12.52 11.91 12.08
C SER A 632 13.61 12.92 11.72
N ASN A 633 14.22 13.55 12.74
CA ASN A 633 15.25 14.57 12.53
C ASN A 633 16.51 13.98 11.91
N LYS A 634 16.94 12.80 12.38
CA LYS A 634 18.09 12.09 11.81
C LYS A 634 17.85 11.68 10.36
N LEU A 635 16.62 11.24 10.06
CA LEU A 635 16.23 10.91 8.69
C LEU A 635 16.19 12.15 7.79
N ASP A 636 15.69 13.29 8.27
CA ASP A 636 15.65 14.56 7.53
C ASP A 636 17.05 15.03 7.09
N GLU A 637 18.00 15.03 8.05
CA GLU A 637 19.40 15.38 7.81
C GLU A 637 20.05 14.45 6.77
N TRP A 638 19.85 13.15 6.91
CA TRP A 638 20.42 12.15 6.01
C TRP A 638 19.77 12.15 4.62
N TYR A 639 18.44 12.29 4.55
CA TYR A 639 17.66 12.15 3.32
C TYR A 639 18.02 13.23 2.30
N SER A 640 18.38 14.43 2.74
CA SER A 640 18.88 15.49 1.86
C SER A 640 20.11 15.05 1.05
N GLY A 641 21.07 14.36 1.69
CA GLY A 641 22.25 13.80 1.01
C GLY A 641 21.91 12.65 0.07
N MET A 642 20.92 11.83 0.44
CA MET A 642 20.43 10.73 -0.37
C MET A 642 19.69 11.23 -1.63
N GLN A 643 18.79 12.20 -1.49
CA GLN A 643 18.04 12.79 -2.60
C GLN A 643 18.98 13.47 -3.60
N ALA A 644 19.98 14.24 -3.13
CA ALA A 644 21.00 14.82 -4.00
C ALA A 644 21.73 13.75 -4.83
N THR A 645 22.03 12.60 -4.21
CA THR A 645 22.68 11.46 -4.87
C THR A 645 21.77 10.82 -5.93
N MET A 646 20.48 10.66 -5.62
CA MET A 646 19.48 10.12 -6.56
C MET A 646 19.23 11.05 -7.75
N VAL A 647 19.13 12.36 -7.51
CA VAL A 647 19.00 13.37 -8.57
C VAL A 647 20.24 13.38 -9.47
N GLN A 648 21.44 13.35 -8.88
CA GLN A 648 22.69 13.25 -9.63
C GLN A 648 22.72 11.99 -10.50
N CYS A 649 22.31 10.83 -9.96
CA CYS A 649 22.23 9.59 -10.73
C CYS A 649 21.26 9.70 -11.92
N ARG A 650 20.11 10.36 -11.74
CA ARG A 650 19.12 10.58 -12.80
C ARG A 650 19.68 11.47 -13.92
N LEU A 651 20.29 12.60 -13.56
CA LEU A 651 20.89 13.52 -14.53
C LEU A 651 22.00 12.82 -15.34
N LEU A 652 22.88 12.06 -14.68
CA LEU A 652 23.93 11.31 -15.37
C LEU A 652 23.38 10.23 -16.30
N LYS A 653 22.21 9.66 -16.00
CA LYS A 653 21.52 8.71 -16.89
C LYS A 653 21.00 9.41 -18.16
N GLU A 654 20.45 10.62 -18.03
CA GLU A 654 20.01 11.45 -19.17
C GLU A 654 21.22 11.90 -20.02
N ASP A 655 22.32 12.33 -19.38
CA ASP A 655 23.57 12.66 -20.07
C ASP A 655 24.14 11.45 -20.81
N LEU A 656 24.15 10.26 -20.19
CA LEU A 656 24.61 9.02 -20.81
C LEU A 656 23.80 8.67 -22.06
N LEU A 657 22.47 8.83 -22.04
CA LEU A 657 21.61 8.62 -23.20
C LEU A 657 21.93 9.62 -24.33
N THR A 658 22.18 10.87 -23.97
CA THR A 658 22.55 11.94 -24.92
C THR A 658 23.90 11.62 -25.59
N VAL A 659 24.91 11.27 -24.80
CA VAL A 659 26.25 10.89 -25.33
C VAL A 659 26.17 9.60 -26.16
N ASN A 660 25.39 8.61 -25.73
CA ASN A 660 25.18 7.39 -26.53
C ASN A 660 24.56 7.68 -27.89
N THR A 661 23.65 8.65 -27.98
CA THR A 661 23.07 9.08 -29.26
C THR A 661 24.11 9.78 -30.13
N LEU A 662 24.95 10.64 -29.53
CA LEU A 662 26.06 11.29 -30.23
C LEU A 662 27.09 10.28 -30.77
N VAL A 663 27.48 9.29 -29.97
CA VAL A 663 28.41 8.22 -30.38
C VAL A 663 27.83 7.39 -31.53
N LYS A 664 26.53 7.08 -31.50
CA LYS A 664 25.86 6.39 -32.62
C LYS A 664 25.88 7.22 -33.91
N SER A 665 25.61 8.52 -33.81
CA SER A 665 25.68 9.43 -34.95
C SER A 665 27.10 9.49 -35.52
N TYR A 666 28.10 9.66 -34.65
CA TYR A 666 29.51 9.67 -35.03
C TYR A 666 29.95 8.36 -35.70
N SER A 667 29.57 7.21 -35.14
CA SER A 667 29.86 5.90 -35.72
C SER A 667 29.26 5.72 -37.12
N SER A 668 28.06 6.25 -37.34
CA SER A 668 27.39 6.22 -38.65
C SER A 668 28.09 7.12 -39.68
N SER A 669 28.42 8.35 -39.30
CA SER A 669 29.18 9.27 -40.16
C SER A 669 30.58 8.75 -40.48
N LEU A 670 31.24 8.11 -39.51
CA LEU A 670 32.54 7.49 -39.73
C LEU A 670 32.45 6.31 -40.70
N GLN A 671 31.40 5.49 -40.61
CA GLN A 671 31.16 4.42 -41.56
C GLN A 671 30.96 4.94 -42.99
N GLU A 672 30.25 6.06 -43.15
CA GLU A 672 30.10 6.73 -44.44
C GLU A 672 31.43 7.27 -44.96
N ALA A 673 32.24 7.90 -44.11
CA ALA A 673 33.57 8.38 -44.46
C ALA A 673 34.51 7.24 -44.87
N GLU A 674 34.46 6.09 -44.19
CA GLU A 674 35.21 4.88 -44.57
C GLU A 674 34.79 4.35 -45.95
N MET A 675 33.48 4.31 -46.25
CA MET A 675 32.98 3.90 -47.56
C MET A 675 33.39 4.87 -48.67
N ASN A 676 33.32 6.17 -48.41
CA ASN A 676 33.74 7.21 -49.36
C ASN A 676 35.25 7.15 -49.61
N ALA A 677 36.06 6.98 -48.56
CA ALA A 677 37.50 6.81 -48.69
C ALA A 677 37.86 5.57 -49.50
N LEU A 678 37.14 4.45 -49.31
CA LEU A 678 37.32 3.25 -50.12
C LEU A 678 36.99 3.49 -51.59
N ALA A 679 35.91 4.23 -51.89
CA ALA A 679 35.53 4.58 -53.26
C ALA A 679 36.59 5.45 -53.94
N ILE A 680 37.09 6.48 -53.26
CA ILE A 680 38.17 7.34 -53.76
C ILE A 680 39.46 6.53 -53.98
N ASN A 681 39.82 5.67 -53.04
CA ASN A 681 40.99 4.78 -53.19
C ASN A 681 40.86 3.86 -54.42
N LYS A 682 39.66 3.34 -54.71
CA LYS A 682 39.42 2.57 -55.94
C LYS A 682 39.59 3.41 -57.21
N GLN A 683 39.16 4.67 -57.19
CA GLN A 683 39.37 5.60 -58.31
C GLN A 683 40.86 5.86 -58.54
N ILE A 684 41.63 6.18 -57.49
CA ILE A 684 43.09 6.35 -57.57
C ILE A 684 43.75 5.11 -58.18
N ILE A 685 43.38 3.90 -57.71
CA ILE A 685 43.91 2.64 -58.24
C ILE A 685 43.54 2.45 -59.72
N SER A 686 42.32 2.81 -60.13
CA SER A 686 41.89 2.68 -61.53
C SER A 686 42.65 3.64 -62.46
N SER A 687 42.87 4.88 -62.04
CA SER A 687 43.67 5.87 -62.77
C SER A 687 45.14 5.45 -62.92
N LEU A 688 45.69 4.77 -61.90
CA LEU A 688 47.03 4.19 -61.97
C LEU A 688 47.09 2.98 -62.93
N LYS A 689 46.05 2.12 -62.95
CA LYS A 689 45.99 0.92 -63.80
C LYS A 689 45.73 1.21 -65.27
N SER A 690 45.01 2.28 -65.63
CA SER A 690 44.67 2.63 -67.02
C SER A 690 45.85 3.15 -67.86
N SER A 691 47.09 3.01 -67.38
CA SER A 691 48.29 3.60 -68.00
C SER A 691 49.44 2.64 -68.31
N GLU A 692 49.19 1.33 -68.32
CA GLU A 692 50.13 0.40 -68.95
C GLU A 692 50.00 0.46 -70.49
N VAL A 693 51.09 0.82 -71.19
CA VAL A 693 51.31 0.52 -72.62
C VAL A 693 52.80 0.19 -72.80
N PRO A 694 53.20 -0.57 -73.84
CA PRO A 694 53.24 -2.03 -73.94
C PRO A 694 54.69 -2.60 -73.91
N GLU A 695 54.81 -3.92 -73.78
CA GLU A 695 56.05 -4.69 -73.92
C GLU A 695 56.72 -4.45 -75.30
N SER A 696 57.81 -3.69 -75.32
CA SER A 696 58.94 -3.98 -76.22
C SER A 696 60.11 -3.07 -75.88
N SER A 697 61.17 -3.61 -75.28
CA SER A 697 62.52 -3.65 -75.87
C SER A 697 63.64 -3.94 -74.86
N LEU A 698 64.28 -5.10 -75.08
CA LEU A 698 65.72 -5.41 -74.94
C LEU A 698 66.28 -5.59 -73.52
N LYS A 699 66.41 -6.84 -73.04
CA LYS A 699 67.57 -7.74 -73.22
C LYS A 699 68.93 -7.10 -72.90
N GLN A 700 69.53 -7.42 -71.74
CA GLN A 700 70.65 -8.38 -71.59
C GLN A 700 71.24 -8.39 -70.16
N ARG A 701 71.52 -9.61 -69.71
CA ARG A 701 72.29 -10.11 -68.53
C ARG A 701 73.75 -9.55 -68.43
N PRO A 702 74.61 -9.95 -67.45
CA PRO A 702 74.40 -10.60 -66.13
C PRO A 702 75.28 -10.06 -64.96
N TYR A 703 74.88 -10.48 -63.74
CA TYR A 703 75.62 -10.91 -62.52
C TYR A 703 77.12 -10.65 -62.26
N SER A 704 77.38 -10.45 -60.95
CA SER A 704 78.48 -10.95 -60.07
C SER A 704 79.26 -9.80 -59.40
N SER A 705 79.82 -9.84 -58.19
CA SER A 705 79.84 -10.71 -56.99
C SER A 705 80.75 -10.03 -55.94
N SER A 706 80.71 -10.50 -54.67
CA SER A 706 81.69 -10.33 -53.55
C SER A 706 81.87 -8.94 -52.89
N VAL A 707 81.61 -8.69 -51.58
CA VAL A 707 82.11 -9.27 -50.27
C VAL A 707 83.43 -8.54 -49.82
N PRO A 708 83.71 -8.30 -48.51
CA PRO A 708 83.43 -7.10 -47.71
C PRO A 708 84.72 -6.56 -47.00
N THR A 709 84.57 -5.86 -45.86
CA THR A 709 85.50 -5.65 -44.70
C THR A 709 85.88 -4.20 -44.31
N ASP A 710 85.32 -3.82 -43.16
CA ASP A 710 85.91 -3.19 -41.94
C ASP A 710 86.60 -1.79 -41.92
N ILE A 711 85.90 -0.84 -41.26
CA ILE A 711 86.22 -0.02 -40.04
C ILE A 711 87.62 0.68 -39.96
N PRO A 712 87.84 1.93 -39.40
CA PRO A 712 87.04 2.75 -38.43
C PRO A 712 86.98 4.31 -38.58
N ARG A 713 86.01 4.90 -37.86
CA ARG A 713 85.99 6.15 -37.03
C ARG A 713 86.25 7.58 -37.59
N LEU A 714 85.22 8.41 -37.35
CA LEU A 714 85.16 9.80 -36.80
C LEU A 714 85.86 10.97 -37.53
N ALA A 715 85.06 11.89 -38.07
CA ALA A 715 84.82 13.27 -37.57
C ALA A 715 84.27 14.21 -38.68
N ASN A 716 83.54 15.24 -38.22
CA ASN A 716 82.66 16.19 -38.93
C ASN A 716 83.28 17.03 -40.07
N GLY A 717 82.44 17.47 -41.02
CA GLY A 717 82.71 18.63 -41.88
C GLY A 717 81.91 18.73 -43.20
N ASP A 718 80.81 19.46 -43.14
CA ASP A 718 80.06 20.25 -44.16
C ASP A 718 80.07 20.05 -45.70
N HIS A 719 78.85 20.20 -46.24
CA HIS A 719 78.37 20.68 -47.56
C HIS A 719 78.69 19.95 -48.91
N SER A 720 77.76 19.06 -49.30
CA SER A 720 77.02 18.80 -50.60
C SER A 720 77.56 19.21 -51.99
N PRO A 721 77.13 18.64 -53.17
CA PRO A 721 75.97 17.75 -53.43
C PRO A 721 76.13 16.61 -54.50
N LYS A 722 75.05 15.79 -54.63
CA LYS A 722 74.55 14.91 -55.75
C LYS A 722 74.51 13.40 -55.45
N PRO A 723 73.58 12.62 -56.07
CA PRO A 723 72.19 12.42 -55.63
C PRO A 723 71.91 10.93 -55.31
N ARG A 724 71.16 10.59 -54.26
CA ARG A 724 70.79 9.19 -53.97
C ARG A 724 69.28 8.96 -53.96
N CYS A 725 68.78 8.58 -55.13
CA CYS A 725 67.52 7.88 -55.31
C CYS A 725 67.83 6.36 -55.17
N SER A 726 67.47 5.69 -54.06
CA SER A 726 67.23 4.23 -54.01
C SER A 726 66.91 3.61 -52.62
N SER A 727 67.17 4.25 -51.48
CA SER A 727 66.89 3.62 -50.16
C SER A 727 65.44 3.80 -49.67
N TYR A 728 64.80 4.92 -50.01
CA TYR A 728 63.46 5.27 -49.54
C TYR A 728 62.37 4.32 -50.11
N ASN A 729 62.53 3.90 -51.36
CA ASN A 729 61.54 3.07 -52.07
C ASN A 729 61.42 1.63 -51.53
N ARG A 730 62.49 1.06 -50.93
CA ARG A 730 62.41 -0.28 -50.31
C ARG A 730 61.73 -0.26 -48.94
N SER A 731 61.94 0.80 -48.16
CA SER A 731 61.29 0.99 -46.86
C SER A 731 59.78 1.14 -47.01
N LEU A 732 59.34 1.94 -47.98
CA LEU A 732 57.90 2.16 -48.20
C LEU A 732 57.23 0.92 -48.82
N LEU A 733 57.91 0.19 -49.70
CA LEU A 733 57.40 -1.08 -50.23
C LEU A 733 57.28 -2.16 -49.15
N SER A 734 58.24 -2.25 -48.21
CA SER A 734 58.14 -3.21 -47.10
C SER A 734 57.05 -2.81 -46.11
N GLN A 735 56.84 -1.51 -45.86
CA GLN A 735 55.75 -1.01 -45.02
C GLN A 735 54.37 -1.26 -45.65
N LEU A 736 54.22 -1.06 -46.96
CA LEU A 736 52.98 -1.38 -47.69
C LEU A 736 52.73 -2.89 -47.80
N GLN A 737 53.78 -3.71 -47.94
CA GLN A 737 53.67 -5.17 -47.89
C GLN A 737 53.31 -5.67 -46.49
N MET A 738 53.86 -5.04 -45.44
CA MET A 738 53.45 -5.31 -44.06
C MET A 738 51.98 -4.94 -43.84
N LEU A 739 51.55 -3.76 -44.28
CA LEU A 739 50.14 -3.35 -44.15
C LEU A 739 49.19 -4.22 -44.97
N LYS A 740 49.61 -4.65 -46.17
CA LYS A 740 48.87 -5.64 -46.94
C LYS A 740 48.78 -6.98 -46.21
N HIS A 741 49.86 -7.42 -45.56
CA HIS A 741 49.87 -8.65 -44.80
C HIS A 741 49.02 -8.55 -43.51
N GLU A 742 49.09 -7.42 -42.80
CA GLU A 742 48.24 -7.10 -41.64
C GLU A 742 46.76 -6.97 -42.05
N HIS A 743 46.46 -6.36 -43.20
CA HIS A 743 45.09 -6.33 -43.72
C HIS A 743 44.62 -7.72 -44.15
N CYS A 744 45.46 -8.53 -44.80
CA CYS A 744 45.11 -9.91 -45.15
C CYS A 744 44.90 -10.77 -43.91
N SER A 745 45.72 -10.64 -42.87
CA SER A 745 45.54 -11.39 -41.62
C SER A 745 44.32 -10.91 -40.84
N LEU A 746 44.03 -9.60 -40.81
CA LEU A 746 42.79 -9.07 -40.24
C LEU A 746 41.56 -9.52 -41.03
N TRP A 747 41.68 -9.65 -42.35
CA TRP A 747 40.59 -10.14 -43.21
C TRP A 747 40.38 -11.65 -43.04
N GLU A 748 41.44 -12.45 -42.91
CA GLU A 748 41.39 -13.87 -42.55
C GLU A 748 40.80 -14.06 -41.15
N ILE A 749 41.20 -13.26 -40.16
CA ILE A 749 40.61 -13.27 -38.81
C ILE A 749 39.12 -12.85 -38.86
N ALA A 750 38.76 -11.90 -39.71
CA ALA A 750 37.37 -11.49 -39.90
C ALA A 750 36.52 -12.57 -40.61
N GLU A 751 37.09 -13.29 -41.58
CA GLU A 751 36.47 -14.46 -42.21
C GLU A 751 36.33 -15.62 -41.22
N GLU A 752 37.37 -15.91 -40.41
CA GLU A 752 37.30 -16.92 -39.36
C GLU A 752 36.25 -16.54 -38.31
N ASN A 753 36.20 -15.28 -37.89
CA ASN A 753 35.16 -14.79 -36.98
C ASN A 753 33.76 -14.87 -37.61
N ASN A 754 33.61 -14.54 -38.89
CA ASN A 754 32.33 -14.70 -39.59
C ASN A 754 31.94 -16.18 -39.74
N ALA A 755 32.89 -17.07 -40.04
CA ALA A 755 32.66 -18.50 -40.09
C ALA A 755 32.31 -19.07 -38.70
N ILE A 756 32.93 -18.56 -37.63
CA ILE A 756 32.58 -18.88 -36.23
C ILE A 756 31.17 -18.36 -35.91
N ILE A 757 30.82 -17.15 -36.32
CA ILE A 757 29.49 -16.54 -36.13
C ILE A 757 28.42 -17.32 -36.91
N GLU A 758 28.70 -17.75 -38.14
CA GLU A 758 27.81 -18.60 -38.94
C GLU A 758 27.63 -19.97 -38.28
N LYS A 759 28.71 -20.57 -37.78
CA LYS A 759 28.68 -21.87 -37.08
C LYS A 759 27.94 -21.78 -35.74
N PHE A 760 28.09 -20.68 -35.00
CA PHE A 760 27.29 -20.38 -33.80
C PHE A 760 25.83 -20.13 -34.15
N SER A 761 25.55 -19.44 -35.26
CA SER A 761 24.19 -19.20 -35.75
C SER A 761 23.51 -20.49 -36.21
N GLU A 762 24.26 -21.41 -36.80
CA GLU A 762 23.83 -22.74 -37.20
C GLU A 762 23.59 -23.64 -35.97
N MET A 763 24.48 -23.61 -34.97
CA MET A 763 24.24 -24.25 -33.67
C MET A 763 22.99 -23.71 -32.96
N LEU A 764 22.75 -22.39 -33.01
CA LEU A 764 21.54 -21.77 -32.46
C LEU A 764 20.28 -22.15 -33.26
N LYS A 765 20.37 -22.32 -34.58
CA LYS A 765 19.28 -22.86 -35.41
C LYS A 765 19.02 -24.34 -35.14
N ASN A 766 20.07 -25.14 -34.89
CA ASN A 766 19.97 -26.55 -34.53
C ASN A 766 19.38 -26.73 -33.13
N MET A 767 19.80 -25.95 -32.14
CA MET A 767 19.16 -25.93 -30.81
C MET A 767 17.69 -25.46 -30.86
N LYS A 768 17.35 -24.51 -31.74
CA LYS A 768 15.95 -24.08 -31.94
C LYS A 768 15.11 -25.11 -32.69
N SER A 769 15.70 -25.91 -33.57
CA SER A 769 14.99 -26.98 -34.29
C SER A 769 14.86 -28.25 -33.45
N GLU A 770 15.84 -28.61 -32.62
CA GLU A 770 15.73 -29.67 -31.60
C GLU A 770 14.65 -29.33 -30.55
N ASN A 771 14.55 -28.06 -30.12
CA ASN A 771 13.45 -27.62 -29.24
C ASN A 771 12.07 -27.58 -29.95
N ARG A 772 12.03 -27.47 -31.28
CA ARG A 772 10.79 -27.59 -32.08
C ARG A 772 10.40 -29.04 -32.39
N LEU A 773 11.39 -29.93 -32.57
CA LEU A 773 11.19 -31.38 -32.76
C LEU A 773 10.80 -32.08 -31.46
N ASN A 774 11.31 -31.62 -30.30
CA ASN A 774 10.87 -32.09 -28.99
C ASN A 774 9.49 -31.57 -28.55
N SER A 775 8.95 -30.55 -29.22
CA SER A 775 7.57 -30.06 -28.99
C SER A 775 6.55 -30.60 -30.01
N GLN A 776 6.96 -31.46 -30.96
CA GLN A 776 6.09 -32.12 -31.93
C GLN A 776 6.21 -33.67 -31.92
N ARG A 777 6.55 -34.28 -30.78
CA ARG A 777 6.27 -35.72 -30.57
C ARG A 777 4.85 -35.88 -30.01
N PRO A 778 3.92 -36.55 -30.73
CA PRO A 778 2.68 -37.02 -30.13
C PRO A 778 3.01 -38.14 -29.12
N GLY A 779 2.37 -38.07 -27.95
CA GLY A 779 2.63 -39.00 -26.85
C GLY A 779 2.36 -40.46 -27.19
N PHE A 780 3.10 -41.35 -26.53
CA PHE A 780 2.72 -42.75 -26.31
C PHE A 780 3.06 -43.15 -24.87
N ASN A 781 1.98 -43.42 -24.12
CA ASN A 781 1.78 -44.39 -23.03
C ASN A 781 2.93 -44.67 -22.06
N THR A 782 2.79 -44.21 -20.81
CA THR A 782 2.10 -44.93 -19.71
C THR A 782 1.68 -43.95 -18.63
#